data_AF-F1A0D9-F1
#
_entry.id   AF-F1A0D9-F1
#
_cell.length_a   1.000
_cell.length_b   1.000
_cell.length_c   1.000
_cell.angle_alpha   90.00
_cell.angle_beta   90.00
_cell.angle_gamma   90.00
#
_symmetry.space_group_name_H-M   'P 1'
#
loop_
_entity.id
_entity.type
_entity.pdbx_description
1 polymer ?
#
loop_
_entity_poly.entity_id
_entity_poly.type
_entity_poly.pdbx_seq_one_letter_code
_entity_poly.pdbx_strand_id
1 'polypeptide(L)'
;MDNKKKRKQLDNNNNNNNDNDNSNNNNEITYEIFKNEFKSLNRSDYRKLQALSKRLDLGAGGTKEVIYNRIESYLKAKQDLLEENQFKSNINPFNKKQPRLEITEGNEKNTINNVEIAFWKIFRNKIMFKLIFSNFKFSQLFNYDRIIGTQYIFNNFSNAKAIYKDKIKSKSYFIRNFKEVEFVIKKNTKNTKENAEFFTQLFSTYPYYCQDSIIPHNFDNTEYWLRYIVDCGNIPAYQAYTTLFKLNQRPITSILKNFQTDTPSLDKIYRMQAYLNSIGIKAELVSQYQVIQTLDYSYSFRRLIKLYNTPIQYYIYFKELSKANFINNNRINNKSNNFNDYFIADHFNDVVLFYSNSDSCKDFQKQTIDSEYAKTATISESLADYQRVVISTGDMVLIDYLFSKYNNFECFKEPYIKDTLPYIKKEEVFNYFYEKVELINSDNNSLWINVNEQLIENYESLMKSASKKFIFKLYLESTKGLELKKVERALNNPSLYITEGLIGLTIFSFYFYLGLQSGEQEITISILEKLISYSHETEIKLYFQITDMKYSPRKTFKIFDWMLKDLSDQDIFKAAISNSTLIIKSGINPTYNKKYQIKVLAKNWQFLLWKCGRFDIFFRIFKPVLYTDFFIDDDNVTRYPLRLQDRFLFSKYTENKRFLSRIITQSAKKGIISVFKAIFIKKPLLLKIGAKNNPTDPYFNSEDLKKIVKISIENCNEELTHFLLQHINFSKKDLDSLKDIEKIFLELKNSLGKYGNNIN
;
A
#
# COMPACT_ATOMS: atom_id res chain seq x y z
N MET A 1 60.68 -44.91 -44.12
CA MET A 1 61.70 -45.96 -43.92
C MET A 1 61.65 -46.38 -42.46
N ASP A 2 61.22 -47.64 -42.22
CA ASP A 2 61.53 -48.62 -41.15
C ASP A 2 61.83 -48.13 -39.71
N ASN A 3 61.36 -48.74 -38.60
CA ASN A 3 61.23 -50.18 -38.35
C ASN A 3 60.42 -50.53 -37.06
N LYS A 4 59.61 -51.60 -37.16
CA LYS A 4 59.25 -52.72 -36.23
C LYS A 4 59.23 -52.64 -34.68
N LYS A 5 58.05 -53.03 -34.15
CA LYS A 5 57.68 -54.12 -33.18
C LYS A 5 58.54 -54.42 -31.91
N LYS A 6 57.88 -54.54 -30.74
CA LYS A 6 57.50 -55.83 -30.08
C LYS A 6 56.77 -55.66 -28.71
N ARG A 7 55.83 -56.57 -28.45
CA ARG A 7 55.10 -56.88 -27.18
C ARG A 7 55.93 -57.77 -26.25
N LYS A 8 55.65 -57.74 -24.94
CA LYS A 8 55.35 -58.92 -24.07
C LYS A 8 54.72 -58.52 -22.72
N GLN A 9 53.92 -59.44 -22.18
CA GLN A 9 53.05 -59.42 -20.99
C GLN A 9 53.74 -59.93 -19.70
N LEU A 10 52.97 -59.87 -18.58
CA LEU A 10 53.03 -60.61 -17.29
C LEU A 10 54.03 -60.05 -16.26
N ASP A 11 53.75 -59.86 -14.96
CA ASP A 11 52.93 -60.58 -13.95
C ASP A 11 52.20 -59.59 -12.99
N ASN A 12 50.96 -59.82 -12.54
CA ASN A 12 50.50 -60.65 -11.40
C ASN A 12 51.07 -60.25 -10.01
N ASN A 13 50.27 -59.57 -9.17
CA ASN A 13 50.15 -59.95 -7.75
C ASN A 13 48.91 -59.38 -7.03
N ASN A 14 48.29 -60.29 -6.27
CA ASN A 14 47.15 -60.23 -5.36
C ASN A 14 47.10 -59.02 -4.41
N ASN A 15 45.89 -58.50 -4.13
CA ASN A 15 45.16 -58.87 -2.91
C ASN A 15 43.69 -58.43 -2.89
N ASN A 16 42.86 -59.32 -2.36
CA ASN A 16 41.46 -59.16 -2.04
C ASN A 16 41.22 -58.00 -1.07
N ASN A 17 40.20 -57.18 -1.34
CA ASN A 17 39.02 -57.09 -0.47
C ASN A 17 37.91 -56.33 -1.20
N ASN A 18 36.84 -57.07 -1.50
CA ASN A 18 35.54 -56.51 -1.82
C ASN A 18 34.94 -55.94 -0.52
N ASP A 19 35.04 -54.64 -0.33
CA ASP A 19 34.03 -53.88 0.40
C ASP A 19 33.39 -52.91 -0.57
N ASN A 20 32.19 -53.27 -0.96
CA ASN A 20 31.34 -52.59 -1.92
C ASN A 20 30.68 -51.39 -1.20
N ASP A 21 31.48 -50.40 -0.82
CA ASP A 21 30.99 -49.11 -0.36
C ASP A 21 31.04 -48.13 -1.53
N ASN A 22 29.93 -48.12 -2.28
CA ASN A 22 29.64 -47.14 -3.31
C ASN A 22 29.30 -45.79 -2.64
N SER A 23 30.25 -45.25 -1.87
CA SER A 23 30.25 -43.87 -1.41
C SER A 23 30.79 -43.03 -2.57
N ASN A 24 29.88 -42.56 -3.42
CA ASN A 24 30.18 -41.47 -4.34
C ASN A 24 30.31 -40.20 -3.48
N ASN A 25 31.44 -40.09 -2.76
CA ASN A 25 31.81 -38.93 -1.97
C ASN A 25 32.18 -37.79 -2.93
N ASN A 26 31.16 -37.13 -3.46
CA ASN A 26 31.29 -35.76 -3.91
C ASN A 26 31.51 -34.90 -2.66
N ASN A 27 32.75 -34.89 -2.15
CA ASN A 27 33.19 -33.96 -1.12
C ASN A 27 33.10 -32.55 -1.70
N GLU A 28 31.91 -31.96 -1.59
CA GLU A 28 31.64 -30.59 -1.95
C GLU A 28 32.46 -29.70 -1.02
N ILE A 29 33.35 -28.91 -1.61
CA ILE A 29 34.24 -28.04 -0.84
C ILE A 29 33.42 -26.92 -0.18
N THR A 30 33.46 -26.85 1.15
CA THR A 30 32.79 -25.79 1.91
C THR A 30 33.72 -24.58 2.08
N TYR A 31 33.15 -23.43 2.43
CA TYR A 31 33.92 -22.21 2.70
C TYR A 31 34.96 -22.42 3.82
N GLU A 32 34.56 -23.08 4.91
CA GLU A 32 35.42 -23.46 6.04
C GLU A 32 36.58 -24.36 5.61
N ILE A 33 36.30 -25.40 4.81
CA ILE A 33 37.34 -26.31 4.29
C ILE A 33 38.31 -25.54 3.41
N PHE A 34 37.80 -24.69 2.51
CA PHE A 34 38.63 -23.85 1.64
C PHE A 34 39.52 -22.88 2.44
N LYS A 35 38.96 -22.16 3.43
CA LYS A 35 39.72 -21.26 4.31
C LYS A 35 40.82 -22.00 5.06
N ASN A 36 40.54 -23.20 5.53
CA ASN A 36 41.51 -24.00 6.28
C ASN A 36 42.60 -24.61 5.39
N GLU A 37 42.24 -25.09 4.19
CA GLU A 37 43.19 -25.68 3.23
C GLU A 37 44.11 -24.62 2.60
N PHE A 38 43.63 -23.38 2.44
CA PHE A 38 44.34 -22.29 1.78
C PHE A 38 44.75 -21.15 2.74
N LYS A 39 44.79 -21.42 4.05
CA LYS A 39 44.99 -20.46 5.16
C LYS A 39 46.21 -19.55 5.05
N SER A 40 47.26 -20.00 4.36
CA SER A 40 48.43 -19.16 4.02
C SER A 40 48.61 -19.08 2.51
N LEU A 41 48.34 -17.91 1.93
CA LEU A 41 48.54 -17.66 0.49
C LEU A 41 49.98 -17.96 0.03
N ASN A 42 50.98 -17.86 0.90
CA ASN A 42 52.37 -18.13 0.55
C ASN A 42 52.70 -19.62 0.40
N ARG A 43 51.94 -20.54 1.01
CA ARG A 43 52.16 -22.00 0.91
C ARG A 43 51.15 -22.73 0.03
N SER A 44 50.06 -22.08 -0.38
CA SER A 44 49.06 -22.73 -1.22
C SER A 44 49.59 -23.04 -2.63
N ASP A 45 49.27 -24.21 -3.16
CA ASP A 45 49.67 -24.56 -4.53
C ASP A 45 48.79 -23.80 -5.53
N TYR A 46 49.40 -22.90 -6.32
CA TYR A 46 48.70 -22.12 -7.32
C TYR A 46 47.96 -23.00 -8.34
N ARG A 47 48.49 -24.18 -8.67
CA ARG A 47 47.82 -25.14 -9.57
C ARG A 47 46.57 -25.73 -8.95
N LYS A 48 46.58 -25.98 -7.63
CA LYS A 48 45.38 -26.44 -6.90
C LYS A 48 44.28 -25.39 -6.91
N LEU A 49 44.61 -24.11 -6.71
CA LEU A 49 43.65 -23.00 -6.82
C LEU A 49 43.08 -22.89 -8.24
N GLN A 50 43.90 -23.00 -9.28
CA GLN A 50 43.43 -22.98 -10.67
C GLN A 50 42.51 -24.17 -11.01
N ALA A 51 42.86 -25.38 -10.56
CA ALA A 51 42.06 -26.57 -10.75
C ALA A 51 40.70 -26.44 -10.03
N LEU A 52 40.71 -25.93 -8.80
CA LEU A 52 39.50 -25.68 -8.03
C LEU A 52 38.63 -24.60 -8.69
N SER A 53 39.21 -23.50 -9.16
CA SER A 53 38.48 -22.44 -9.87
C SER A 53 37.82 -22.96 -11.14
N LYS A 54 38.51 -23.82 -11.91
CA LYS A 54 37.93 -24.51 -13.07
C LYS A 54 36.80 -25.45 -12.68
N ARG A 55 36.95 -26.22 -11.61
CA ARG A 55 35.91 -27.15 -11.13
C ARG A 55 34.63 -26.41 -10.68
N LEU A 56 34.76 -25.17 -10.22
CA LEU A 56 33.65 -24.30 -9.82
C LEU A 56 33.15 -23.37 -10.95
N ASP A 57 33.68 -23.49 -12.18
CA ASP A 57 33.37 -22.63 -13.32
C ASP A 57 33.60 -21.12 -13.09
N LEU A 58 34.58 -20.76 -12.26
CA LEU A 58 34.92 -19.35 -11.93
C LEU A 58 36.05 -18.77 -12.79
N GLY A 59 36.59 -19.55 -13.73
CA GLY A 59 37.73 -19.19 -14.57
C GLY A 59 39.08 -19.24 -13.84
N ALA A 60 40.12 -19.81 -14.47
CA ALA A 60 41.44 -20.01 -13.85
C ALA A 60 42.50 -18.94 -14.21
N GLY A 61 42.09 -17.86 -14.88
CA GLY A 61 42.98 -16.74 -15.23
C GLY A 61 43.06 -15.69 -14.12
N GLY A 62 44.26 -15.18 -13.87
CA GLY A 62 44.55 -14.11 -12.89
C GLY A 62 45.82 -14.39 -12.08
N THR A 63 46.19 -13.48 -11.20
CA THR A 63 47.20 -13.77 -10.17
C THR A 63 46.63 -14.74 -9.14
N LYS A 64 47.50 -15.41 -8.37
CA LYS A 64 47.12 -16.34 -7.30
C LYS A 64 46.10 -15.75 -6.33
N GLU A 65 46.31 -14.50 -5.94
CA GLU A 65 45.42 -13.74 -5.05
C GLU A 65 44.05 -13.48 -5.69
N VAL A 66 44.02 -13.12 -6.97
CA VAL A 66 42.76 -12.91 -7.70
C VAL A 66 41.93 -14.20 -7.78
N ILE A 67 42.58 -15.34 -8.02
CA ILE A 67 41.88 -16.64 -8.07
C ILE A 67 41.37 -17.03 -6.68
N TYR A 68 42.20 -16.86 -5.65
CA TYR A 68 41.83 -17.14 -4.26
C TYR A 68 40.62 -16.30 -3.82
N ASN A 69 40.66 -14.97 -4.03
CA ASN A 69 39.57 -14.07 -3.65
C ASN A 69 38.27 -14.39 -4.40
N ARG A 70 38.36 -14.82 -5.66
CA ARG A 70 37.21 -15.22 -6.47
C ARG A 70 36.53 -16.49 -5.92
N ILE A 71 37.32 -17.51 -5.61
CA ILE A 71 36.81 -18.76 -5.00
C ILE A 71 36.24 -18.46 -3.61
N GLU A 72 36.94 -17.66 -2.80
CA GLU A 72 36.50 -17.26 -1.47
C GLU A 72 35.14 -16.57 -1.52
N SER A 73 35.00 -15.57 -2.40
CA SER A 73 33.75 -14.80 -2.56
C SER A 73 32.59 -15.69 -3.00
N TYR A 74 32.84 -16.61 -3.94
CA TYR A 74 31.83 -17.57 -4.40
C TYR A 74 31.36 -18.51 -3.29
N LEU A 75 32.29 -19.12 -2.57
CA LEU A 75 31.96 -20.07 -1.50
C LEU A 75 31.25 -19.37 -0.32
N LYS A 76 31.66 -18.15 0.01
CA LYS A 76 30.99 -17.33 1.03
C LYS A 76 29.55 -17.00 0.61
N ALA A 77 29.34 -16.50 -0.60
CA ALA A 77 28.00 -16.19 -1.10
C ALA A 77 27.09 -17.44 -1.15
N LYS A 78 27.66 -18.61 -1.46
CA LYS A 78 26.95 -19.89 -1.44
C LYS A 78 26.56 -20.30 -0.02
N GLN A 79 27.44 -20.10 0.96
CA GLN A 79 27.14 -20.33 2.37
C GLN A 79 26.05 -19.37 2.88
N ASP A 80 26.17 -18.07 2.60
CA ASP A 80 25.19 -17.05 2.98
C ASP A 80 23.80 -17.38 2.40
N LEU A 81 23.74 -17.85 1.15
CA LEU A 81 22.49 -18.33 0.53
C LEU A 81 21.91 -19.58 1.19
N LEU A 82 22.76 -20.52 1.64
CA LEU A 82 22.31 -21.70 2.37
C LEU A 82 21.76 -21.32 3.74
N GLU A 83 22.44 -20.44 4.47
CA GLU A 83 21.99 -19.91 5.76
C GLU A 83 20.71 -19.09 5.61
N GLU A 84 20.60 -18.24 4.58
CA GLU A 84 19.38 -17.48 4.29
C GLU A 84 18.22 -18.41 3.89
N ASN A 85 18.47 -19.47 3.13
CA ASN A 85 17.46 -20.46 2.79
C ASN A 85 17.03 -21.28 4.01
N GLN A 86 17.95 -21.66 4.90
CA GLN A 86 17.64 -22.29 6.18
C GLN A 86 16.82 -21.34 7.06
N PHE A 87 17.23 -20.08 7.19
CA PHE A 87 16.51 -19.04 7.92
C PHE A 87 15.10 -18.80 7.35
N LYS A 88 14.95 -18.68 6.02
CA LYS A 88 13.65 -18.57 5.33
C LYS A 88 12.80 -19.82 5.48
N SER A 89 13.39 -21.01 5.49
CA SER A 89 12.68 -22.26 5.76
C SER A 89 12.22 -22.38 7.23
N ASN A 90 12.91 -21.70 8.15
CA ASN A 90 12.56 -21.62 9.56
C ASN A 90 11.51 -20.54 9.86
N ILE A 91 11.48 -19.45 9.08
CA ILE A 91 10.57 -18.31 9.29
C ILE A 91 9.26 -18.42 8.52
N ASN A 92 9.23 -19.16 7.41
CA ASN A 92 8.00 -19.40 6.67
C ASN A 92 7.33 -20.71 7.12
N PRO A 93 6.31 -20.67 8.01
CA PRO A 93 5.61 -21.87 8.47
C PRO A 93 4.90 -22.65 7.36
N PHE A 94 4.75 -22.06 6.16
CA PHE A 94 4.11 -22.69 5.01
C PHE A 94 5.04 -23.61 4.18
N ASN A 95 6.36 -23.58 4.41
CA ASN A 95 7.34 -24.36 3.64
C ASN A 95 7.82 -25.66 4.33
N LYS A 96 7.48 -25.87 5.60
CA LYS A 96 7.55 -27.23 6.17
C LYS A 96 6.48 -28.08 5.47
N LYS A 97 6.72 -29.39 5.27
CA LYS A 97 5.63 -30.35 4.97
C LYS A 97 4.45 -29.89 5.80
N GLN A 98 3.34 -29.48 5.16
CA GLN A 98 2.17 -28.93 5.87
C GLN A 98 2.04 -29.74 7.14
N PRO A 99 2.11 -29.12 8.35
CA PRO A 99 1.91 -29.89 9.54
C PRO A 99 0.63 -30.65 9.28
N ARG A 100 0.70 -32.00 9.26
CA ARG A 100 -0.51 -32.77 9.44
C ARG A 100 -1.09 -32.13 10.68
N LEU A 101 -2.27 -31.53 10.56
CA LEU A 101 -3.07 -31.14 11.69
C LEU A 101 -3.43 -32.46 12.37
N GLU A 102 -2.45 -33.00 13.09
CA GLU A 102 -2.60 -34.02 14.10
C GLU A 102 -3.37 -33.28 15.17
N ILE A 103 -4.68 -33.51 15.15
CA ILE A 103 -5.51 -33.26 16.32
C ILE A 103 -4.97 -34.29 17.32
N THR A 104 -3.92 -33.93 18.06
CA THR A 104 -3.41 -34.76 19.14
C THR A 104 -4.48 -34.73 20.22
N GLU A 105 -5.28 -35.80 20.24
CA GLU A 105 -6.11 -36.14 21.38
C GLU A 105 -5.16 -36.48 22.52
N GLY A 106 -4.71 -35.48 23.27
CA GLY A 106 -3.92 -35.72 24.48
C GLY A 106 -2.89 -34.65 24.78
N ASN A 107 -3.17 -33.95 25.88
CA ASN A 107 -2.20 -33.43 26.83
C ASN A 107 -1.22 -32.37 26.31
N GLU A 108 -1.68 -31.11 26.26
CA GLU A 108 -1.11 -30.00 27.04
C GLU A 108 -1.71 -28.64 26.62
N LYS A 109 -2.38 -27.99 27.57
CA LYS A 109 -2.58 -26.53 27.77
C LYS A 109 -2.90 -25.57 26.61
N ASN A 110 -3.23 -26.02 25.41
CA ASN A 110 -3.89 -25.19 24.40
C ASN A 110 -5.34 -25.63 24.26
N THR A 111 -6.26 -24.79 24.74
CA THR A 111 -7.71 -24.94 24.60
C THR A 111 -8.12 -24.79 23.14
N ILE A 112 -7.84 -25.80 22.30
CA ILE A 112 -8.56 -25.96 21.05
C ILE A 112 -9.98 -26.35 21.44
N ASN A 113 -10.91 -25.41 21.25
CA ASN A 113 -12.30 -25.59 21.61
C ASN A 113 -12.83 -26.88 20.96
N ASN A 114 -13.51 -27.75 21.71
CA ASN A 114 -14.15 -28.95 21.15
C ASN A 114 -15.07 -28.62 19.95
N VAL A 115 -15.62 -27.40 19.94
CA VAL A 115 -16.39 -26.85 18.81
C VAL A 115 -15.53 -26.67 17.57
N GLU A 116 -14.29 -26.21 17.71
CA GLU A 116 -13.36 -26.03 16.60
C GLU A 116 -12.89 -27.39 16.03
N ILE A 117 -12.62 -28.37 16.90
CA ILE A 117 -12.31 -29.75 16.48
C ILE A 117 -13.50 -30.34 15.70
N ALA A 118 -14.71 -30.21 16.22
CA ALA A 118 -15.92 -30.66 15.56
C ALA A 118 -16.14 -29.94 14.22
N PHE A 119 -15.91 -28.61 14.19
CA PHE A 119 -15.98 -27.80 12.97
C PHE A 119 -15.04 -28.36 11.89
N TRP A 120 -13.77 -28.60 12.21
CA TRP A 120 -12.80 -29.11 11.23
C TRP A 120 -13.08 -30.57 10.81
N LYS A 121 -13.54 -31.42 11.73
CA LYS A 121 -13.97 -32.81 11.41
C LYS A 121 -15.14 -32.80 10.42
N ILE A 122 -16.10 -31.90 10.61
CA ILE A 122 -17.23 -31.70 9.68
C ILE A 122 -16.75 -31.13 8.34
N PHE A 123 -15.87 -30.14 8.34
CA PHE A 123 -15.41 -29.45 7.13
C PHE A 123 -14.56 -30.35 6.21
N ARG A 124 -13.76 -31.27 6.79
CA ARG A 124 -12.97 -32.25 6.03
C ARG A 124 -13.79 -33.44 5.53
N ASN A 125 -14.93 -33.73 6.14
CA ASN A 125 -15.81 -34.79 5.69
C ASN A 125 -16.61 -34.32 4.47
N LYS A 126 -16.18 -34.74 3.27
CA LYS A 126 -16.75 -34.30 1.98
C LYS A 126 -18.27 -34.54 1.86
N ILE A 127 -18.80 -35.58 2.51
CA ILE A 127 -20.23 -35.90 2.50
C ILE A 127 -20.98 -34.91 3.39
N MET A 128 -20.56 -34.75 4.65
CA MET A 128 -21.18 -33.82 5.60
C MET A 128 -21.05 -32.37 5.15
N PHE A 129 -19.90 -31.98 4.60
CA PHE A 129 -19.70 -30.66 4.00
C PHE A 129 -20.73 -30.43 2.87
N LYS A 130 -20.86 -31.37 1.93
CA LYS A 130 -21.88 -31.27 0.88
C LYS A 130 -23.29 -31.20 1.44
N LEU A 131 -23.61 -31.93 2.51
CA LEU A 131 -24.95 -32.05 3.08
C LEU A 131 -25.35 -30.84 3.94
N ILE A 132 -24.40 -30.22 4.64
CA ILE A 132 -24.60 -28.97 5.40
C ILE A 132 -24.73 -27.79 4.44
N PHE A 133 -23.86 -27.74 3.42
CA PHE A 133 -23.86 -26.65 2.45
C PHE A 133 -24.81 -26.87 1.26
N SER A 134 -25.44 -28.05 1.11
CA SER A 134 -26.44 -28.28 0.06
C SER A 134 -27.69 -27.43 0.26
N ASN A 135 -27.99 -27.04 1.50
CA ASN A 135 -29.14 -26.18 1.83
C ASN A 135 -28.82 -24.68 1.70
N PHE A 136 -27.55 -24.30 1.46
CA PHE A 136 -27.23 -22.93 1.09
C PHE A 136 -27.73 -22.69 -0.34
N LYS A 137 -28.91 -22.06 -0.46
CA LYS A 137 -29.44 -21.52 -1.74
C LYS A 137 -28.40 -20.70 -2.51
N PHE A 138 -27.43 -20.10 -1.81
CA PHE A 138 -26.33 -19.35 -2.42
C PHE A 138 -25.37 -20.20 -3.26
N SER A 139 -25.16 -21.49 -2.96
CA SER A 139 -24.32 -22.36 -3.80
C SER A 139 -24.95 -22.63 -5.17
N GLN A 140 -26.28 -22.60 -5.25
CA GLN A 140 -27.05 -22.70 -6.50
C GLN A 140 -27.16 -21.35 -7.25
N LEU A 141 -27.07 -20.22 -6.53
CA LEU A 141 -27.18 -18.88 -7.10
C LEU A 141 -25.82 -18.32 -7.56
N PHE A 142 -24.74 -18.57 -6.83
CA PHE A 142 -23.40 -18.04 -7.03
C PHE A 142 -22.33 -19.14 -6.98
N ASN A 143 -22.43 -20.11 -7.89
CA ASN A 143 -21.36 -21.08 -8.05
C ASN A 143 -20.11 -20.43 -8.68
N TYR A 144 -18.94 -21.00 -8.42
CA TYR A 144 -17.68 -20.53 -9.00
C TYR A 144 -17.75 -20.47 -10.54
N ASP A 145 -18.52 -21.36 -11.16
CA ASP A 145 -18.75 -21.42 -12.61
C ASP A 145 -19.48 -20.20 -13.17
N ARG A 146 -20.32 -19.53 -12.39
CA ARG A 146 -21.01 -18.28 -12.76
C ARG A 146 -20.15 -17.03 -12.59
N ILE A 147 -18.95 -17.15 -12.02
CA ILE A 147 -18.00 -16.03 -11.96
C ILE A 147 -17.45 -15.78 -13.37
N ILE A 148 -18.14 -14.91 -14.10
CA ILE A 148 -17.84 -14.53 -15.49
C ILE A 148 -17.53 -13.04 -15.59
N GLY A 149 -16.72 -12.66 -16.56
CA GLY A 149 -16.33 -11.29 -16.84
C GLY A 149 -15.03 -10.88 -16.18
N THR A 150 -13.97 -10.74 -16.98
CA THR A 150 -12.63 -10.42 -16.45
C THR A 150 -12.60 -9.12 -15.66
N GLN A 151 -13.29 -8.07 -16.13
CA GLN A 151 -13.36 -6.80 -15.43
C GLN A 151 -14.13 -6.88 -14.11
N TYR A 152 -15.24 -7.62 -14.08
CA TYR A 152 -16.00 -7.87 -12.84
C TYR A 152 -15.14 -8.59 -11.80
N ILE A 153 -14.39 -9.61 -12.24
CA ILE A 153 -13.48 -10.36 -11.38
C ILE A 153 -12.42 -9.44 -10.78
N PHE A 154 -11.74 -8.63 -11.59
CA PHE A 154 -10.70 -7.71 -11.10
C PHE A 154 -11.21 -6.63 -10.14
N ASN A 155 -12.43 -6.13 -10.36
CA ASN A 155 -12.97 -5.03 -9.54
C ASN A 155 -13.54 -5.51 -8.21
N ASN A 156 -14.00 -6.76 -8.12
CA ASN A 156 -14.74 -7.26 -6.95
C ASN A 156 -14.00 -8.31 -6.12
N PHE A 157 -12.90 -8.89 -6.63
CA PHE A 157 -12.18 -9.98 -5.95
C PHE A 157 -10.71 -9.62 -5.72
N SER A 158 -10.29 -9.61 -4.45
CA SER A 158 -8.89 -9.36 -4.08
C SER A 158 -7.93 -10.43 -4.63
N ASN A 159 -8.42 -11.65 -4.84
CA ASN A 159 -7.70 -12.77 -5.45
C ASN A 159 -8.01 -12.95 -6.96
N ALA A 160 -8.49 -11.90 -7.64
CA ALA A 160 -8.82 -11.92 -9.07
C ALA A 160 -7.79 -12.62 -9.95
N LYS A 161 -6.49 -12.41 -9.66
CA LYS A 161 -5.38 -13.03 -10.39
C LYS A 161 -5.39 -14.55 -10.36
N ALA A 162 -5.70 -15.12 -9.20
CA ALA A 162 -5.78 -16.57 -9.04
C ALA A 162 -7.02 -17.13 -9.74
N ILE A 163 -8.17 -16.44 -9.59
CA ILE A 163 -9.45 -16.86 -10.18
C ILE A 163 -9.34 -17.02 -11.69
N TYR A 164 -8.89 -16.00 -12.43
CA TYR A 164 -8.87 -16.12 -13.89
C TYR A 164 -7.81 -17.13 -14.37
N LYS A 165 -6.66 -17.26 -13.69
CA LYS A 165 -5.64 -18.26 -14.04
C LYS A 165 -6.21 -19.67 -13.93
N ASP A 166 -6.93 -19.93 -12.84
CA ASP A 166 -7.62 -21.19 -12.61
C ASP A 166 -8.73 -21.41 -13.64
N LYS A 167 -9.49 -20.37 -14.00
CA LYS A 167 -10.51 -20.44 -15.05
C LYS A 167 -9.95 -20.75 -16.44
N ILE A 168 -8.81 -20.17 -16.83
CA ILE A 168 -8.13 -20.53 -18.09
C ILE A 168 -7.66 -21.98 -18.04
N LYS A 169 -7.00 -22.36 -16.95
CA LYS A 169 -6.44 -23.72 -16.78
C LYS A 169 -7.51 -24.80 -16.82
N SER A 170 -8.65 -24.54 -16.18
CA SER A 170 -9.81 -25.45 -16.15
C SER A 170 -10.64 -25.43 -17.43
N LYS A 171 -10.31 -24.55 -18.39
CA LYS A 171 -11.12 -24.29 -19.59
C LYS A 171 -12.58 -23.91 -19.26
N SER A 172 -12.79 -23.22 -18.15
CA SER A 172 -14.10 -22.70 -17.77
C SER A 172 -14.41 -21.44 -18.57
N TYR A 173 -15.67 -21.27 -18.99
CA TYR A 173 -16.13 -20.03 -19.61
C TYR A 173 -16.09 -18.88 -18.59
N PHE A 174 -15.30 -17.83 -18.87
CA PHE A 174 -15.30 -16.60 -18.06
C PHE A 174 -14.97 -15.33 -18.86
N ILE A 175 -14.45 -15.47 -20.09
CA ILE A 175 -14.19 -14.36 -21.00
C ILE A 175 -15.38 -14.22 -21.94
N ARG A 176 -16.08 -13.08 -21.88
CA ARG A 176 -17.32 -12.87 -22.65
C ARG A 176 -17.09 -12.35 -24.06
N ASN A 177 -15.99 -11.64 -24.27
CA ASN A 177 -15.66 -10.99 -25.52
C ASN A 177 -14.15 -10.63 -25.59
N PHE A 178 -13.70 -10.16 -26.75
CA PHE A 178 -12.30 -9.81 -26.98
C PHE A 178 -11.80 -8.65 -26.08
N LYS A 179 -12.67 -7.71 -25.68
CA LYS A 179 -12.27 -6.62 -24.76
C LYS A 179 -11.86 -7.14 -23.39
N GLU A 180 -12.45 -8.25 -22.97
CA GLU A 180 -12.07 -8.90 -21.73
C GLU A 180 -10.70 -9.59 -21.84
N VAL A 181 -10.32 -10.09 -23.02
CA VAL A 181 -8.96 -10.57 -23.32
C VAL A 181 -7.95 -9.42 -23.29
N GLU A 182 -8.26 -8.34 -23.98
CA GLU A 182 -7.48 -7.09 -23.97
C GLU A 182 -7.19 -6.64 -22.54
N PHE A 183 -8.21 -6.61 -21.71
CA PHE A 183 -8.08 -6.27 -20.30
C PHE A 183 -7.13 -7.22 -19.54
N VAL A 184 -7.20 -8.52 -19.81
CA VAL A 184 -6.28 -9.52 -19.22
C VAL A 184 -4.83 -9.29 -19.66
N ILE A 185 -4.61 -9.00 -20.95
CA ILE A 185 -3.28 -8.66 -21.50
C ILE A 185 -2.77 -7.38 -20.84
N LYS A 186 -3.59 -6.33 -20.73
CA LYS A 186 -3.22 -5.04 -20.14
C LYS A 186 -2.87 -5.13 -18.65
N LYS A 187 -3.53 -6.02 -17.89
CA LYS A 187 -3.31 -6.16 -16.43
C LYS A 187 -2.14 -7.06 -16.06
N ASN A 188 -1.70 -7.97 -16.93
CA ASN A 188 -0.71 -9.00 -16.59
C ASN A 188 0.63 -8.85 -17.31
N THR A 189 1.33 -7.75 -17.06
CA THR A 189 2.55 -7.36 -17.80
C THR A 189 3.88 -7.82 -17.18
N LYS A 190 3.87 -8.41 -15.98
CA LYS A 190 5.12 -8.85 -15.31
C LYS A 190 5.82 -9.93 -16.12
N ASN A 191 7.08 -9.71 -16.50
CA ASN A 191 7.89 -10.67 -17.25
C ASN A 191 8.33 -11.85 -16.37
N THR A 192 7.50 -12.89 -16.30
CA THR A 192 7.72 -14.09 -15.47
C THR A 192 7.37 -15.33 -16.28
N LYS A 193 8.05 -16.45 -16.02
CA LYS A 193 7.76 -17.75 -16.66
C LYS A 193 6.29 -18.15 -16.51
N GLU A 194 5.73 -17.98 -15.32
CA GLU A 194 4.33 -18.27 -15.01
C GLU A 194 3.35 -17.47 -15.89
N ASN A 195 3.65 -16.19 -16.17
CA ASN A 195 2.81 -15.38 -17.05
C ASN A 195 2.97 -15.78 -18.52
N ALA A 196 4.17 -16.18 -18.95
CA ALA A 196 4.38 -16.68 -20.31
C ALA A 196 3.55 -17.95 -20.56
N GLU A 197 3.63 -18.94 -19.65
CA GLU A 197 2.82 -20.17 -19.71
C GLU A 197 1.31 -19.87 -19.69
N PHE A 198 0.90 -18.92 -18.85
CA PHE A 198 -0.48 -18.44 -18.80
C PHE A 198 -0.95 -17.89 -20.14
N PHE A 199 -0.16 -17.05 -20.82
CA PHE A 199 -0.54 -16.48 -22.11
C PHE A 199 -0.57 -17.54 -23.21
N THR A 200 0.35 -18.51 -23.20
CA THR A 200 0.29 -19.67 -24.12
C THR A 200 -1.03 -20.44 -23.94
N GLN A 201 -1.48 -20.65 -22.70
CA GLN A 201 -2.78 -21.28 -22.42
C GLN A 201 -3.96 -20.41 -22.87
N LEU A 202 -3.93 -19.10 -22.59
CA LEU A 202 -4.97 -18.17 -23.02
C LEU A 202 -5.13 -18.20 -24.55
N PHE A 203 -4.04 -18.02 -25.30
CA PHE A 203 -4.08 -17.94 -26.76
C PHE A 203 -4.48 -19.26 -27.42
N SER A 204 -4.12 -20.40 -26.83
CA SER A 204 -4.51 -21.73 -27.36
C SER A 204 -5.95 -22.14 -27.02
N THR A 205 -6.51 -21.64 -25.91
CA THR A 205 -7.85 -22.05 -25.44
C THR A 205 -8.94 -21.08 -25.92
N TYR A 206 -8.61 -19.82 -26.19
CA TYR A 206 -9.62 -18.80 -26.52
C TYR A 206 -10.45 -19.03 -27.79
N PRO A 207 -9.91 -19.61 -28.89
CA PRO A 207 -10.73 -19.89 -30.07
C PRO A 207 -12.00 -20.71 -29.79
N TYR A 208 -12.03 -21.47 -28.69
CA TYR A 208 -13.17 -22.27 -28.25
C TYR A 208 -14.33 -21.45 -27.64
N TYR A 209 -14.10 -20.19 -27.20
CA TYR A 209 -15.11 -19.39 -26.49
C TYR A 209 -15.79 -18.31 -27.33
N CYS A 210 -15.38 -18.14 -28.59
CA CYS A 210 -15.77 -17.00 -29.43
C CYS A 210 -16.48 -17.43 -30.73
N GLN A 211 -17.24 -18.53 -30.71
CA GLN A 211 -17.92 -19.06 -31.91
C GLN A 211 -19.10 -18.21 -32.38
N ASP A 212 -19.73 -17.41 -31.49
CA ASP A 212 -20.99 -16.72 -31.78
C ASP A 212 -20.86 -15.20 -32.08
N SER A 213 -19.64 -14.64 -32.12
CA SER A 213 -19.50 -13.22 -32.43
C SER A 213 -19.38 -12.98 -33.93
N ILE A 214 -20.34 -12.24 -34.50
CA ILE A 214 -20.39 -11.70 -35.88
C ILE A 214 -19.14 -10.88 -36.27
N ILE A 215 -18.19 -10.67 -35.36
CA ILE A 215 -16.96 -9.90 -35.56
C ILE A 215 -15.77 -10.88 -35.63
N PRO A 216 -14.94 -10.86 -36.69
CA PRO A 216 -13.91 -11.86 -36.99
C PRO A 216 -12.61 -11.67 -36.17
N HIS A 217 -12.72 -11.30 -34.90
CA HIS A 217 -11.55 -11.14 -34.03
C HIS A 217 -11.22 -12.43 -33.28
N ASN A 218 -10.96 -13.50 -34.04
CA ASN A 218 -10.15 -14.59 -33.52
C ASN A 218 -8.71 -14.07 -33.28
N PHE A 219 -7.89 -14.83 -32.57
CA PHE A 219 -6.45 -14.53 -32.46
C PHE A 219 -5.72 -14.61 -33.81
N ASP A 220 -6.39 -14.96 -34.90
CA ASP A 220 -5.87 -14.98 -36.26
C ASP A 220 -5.61 -13.58 -36.83
N ASN A 221 -6.25 -12.52 -36.32
CA ASN A 221 -5.93 -11.14 -36.70
C ASN A 221 -4.59 -10.72 -36.07
N THR A 222 -3.51 -11.14 -36.73
CA THR A 222 -2.13 -10.95 -36.28
C THR A 222 -1.78 -9.47 -36.13
N GLU A 223 -2.24 -8.63 -37.06
CA GLU A 223 -1.96 -7.19 -37.01
C GLU A 223 -2.55 -6.55 -35.75
N TYR A 224 -3.83 -6.82 -35.45
CA TYR A 224 -4.50 -6.26 -34.29
C TYR A 224 -3.84 -6.68 -32.97
N TRP A 225 -3.70 -7.99 -32.75
CA TRP A 225 -3.23 -8.50 -31.46
C TRP A 225 -1.76 -8.17 -31.22
N LEU A 226 -0.93 -8.22 -32.25
CA LEU A 226 0.47 -7.84 -32.12
C LEU A 226 0.62 -6.36 -31.76
N ARG A 227 -0.14 -5.46 -32.42
CA ARG A 227 -0.16 -4.03 -32.07
C ARG A 227 -0.63 -3.85 -30.62
N TYR A 228 -1.75 -4.45 -30.23
CA TYR A 228 -2.29 -4.31 -28.88
C TYR A 228 -1.33 -4.80 -27.77
N ILE A 229 -0.68 -5.95 -27.99
CA ILE A 229 0.28 -6.52 -27.05
C ILE A 229 1.51 -5.62 -26.90
N VAL A 230 2.01 -5.07 -28.02
CA VAL A 230 3.15 -4.14 -28.05
C VAL A 230 2.80 -2.82 -27.36
N ASP A 231 1.62 -2.28 -27.62
CA ASP A 231 1.07 -1.07 -27.02
C ASP A 231 0.91 -1.21 -25.49
N CYS A 232 0.49 -2.39 -25.03
CA CYS A 232 0.48 -2.73 -23.59
C CYS A 232 1.87 -2.91 -22.96
N GLY A 233 2.93 -3.01 -23.76
CA GLY A 233 4.28 -3.36 -23.33
C GLY A 233 4.36 -4.72 -22.63
N ASN A 234 3.56 -5.71 -23.07
CA ASN A 234 3.47 -7.01 -22.41
C ASN A 234 4.39 -8.06 -23.08
N ILE A 235 5.63 -8.14 -22.61
CA ILE A 235 6.67 -9.05 -23.15
C ILE A 235 6.26 -10.54 -23.09
N PRO A 236 5.75 -11.09 -21.97
CA PRO A 236 5.28 -12.48 -21.93
C PRO A 236 4.18 -12.79 -22.95
N ALA A 237 3.20 -11.89 -23.09
CA ALA A 237 2.14 -12.06 -24.09
C ALA A 237 2.73 -12.05 -25.50
N TYR A 238 3.67 -11.15 -25.79
CA TYR A 238 4.35 -11.09 -27.09
C TYR A 238 5.07 -12.39 -27.42
N GLN A 239 5.84 -12.92 -26.47
CA GLN A 239 6.58 -14.18 -26.62
C GLN A 239 5.64 -15.36 -26.87
N ALA A 240 4.61 -15.50 -26.04
CA ALA A 240 3.63 -16.57 -26.16
C ALA A 240 2.87 -16.50 -27.50
N TYR A 241 2.47 -15.29 -27.93
CA TYR A 241 1.74 -15.08 -29.16
C TYR A 241 2.59 -15.39 -30.40
N THR A 242 3.78 -14.79 -30.52
CA THR A 242 4.67 -15.00 -31.67
C THR A 242 5.12 -16.46 -31.79
N THR A 243 5.33 -17.15 -30.67
CA THR A 243 5.66 -18.58 -30.64
C THR A 243 4.49 -19.45 -31.10
N LEU A 244 3.29 -19.24 -30.54
CA LEU A 244 2.12 -20.06 -30.85
C LEU A 244 1.70 -19.93 -32.32
N PHE A 245 1.71 -18.71 -32.85
CA PHE A 245 1.32 -18.40 -34.23
C PHE A 245 2.49 -18.47 -35.23
N LYS A 246 3.68 -18.92 -34.79
CA LYS A 246 4.89 -19.11 -35.62
C LYS A 246 5.23 -17.87 -36.47
N LEU A 247 5.17 -16.69 -35.87
CA LEU A 247 5.42 -15.43 -36.55
C LEU A 247 6.92 -15.19 -36.70
N ASN A 248 7.39 -15.04 -37.94
CA ASN A 248 8.77 -14.67 -38.23
C ASN A 248 8.99 -13.16 -38.07
N GLN A 249 10.26 -12.73 -37.97
CA GLN A 249 10.61 -11.32 -37.78
C GLN A 249 10.06 -10.40 -38.88
N ARG A 250 10.06 -10.83 -40.15
CA ARG A 250 9.67 -9.98 -41.29
C ARG A 250 8.20 -9.49 -41.23
N PRO A 251 7.18 -10.36 -41.04
CA PRO A 251 5.81 -9.92 -40.79
C PRO A 251 5.66 -8.98 -39.59
N ILE A 252 6.36 -9.28 -38.49
CA ILE A 252 6.33 -8.46 -37.28
C ILE A 252 6.86 -7.05 -37.56
N THR A 253 8.03 -6.94 -38.19
CA THR A 253 8.62 -5.64 -38.57
C THR A 253 7.69 -4.87 -39.50
N SER A 254 7.03 -5.54 -40.46
CA SER A 254 6.08 -4.90 -41.37
C SER A 254 4.86 -4.32 -40.64
N ILE A 255 4.29 -5.06 -39.68
CA ILE A 255 3.16 -4.60 -38.86
C ILE A 255 3.58 -3.42 -37.99
N LEU A 256 4.76 -3.49 -37.39
CA LEU A 256 5.26 -2.47 -36.46
C LEU A 256 5.79 -1.21 -37.14
N LYS A 257 6.12 -1.26 -38.45
CA LYS A 257 6.56 -0.08 -39.21
C LYS A 257 5.49 1.01 -39.27
N ASN A 258 4.21 0.62 -39.26
CA ASN A 258 3.07 1.54 -39.26
C ASN A 258 2.41 1.65 -37.88
N PHE A 259 3.18 1.37 -36.81
CA PHE A 259 2.68 1.45 -35.45
C PHE A 259 2.47 2.92 -35.06
N GLN A 260 1.22 3.28 -34.77
CA GLN A 260 0.84 4.54 -34.15
C GLN A 260 0.19 4.18 -32.82
N THR A 261 0.62 4.85 -31.75
CA THR A 261 0.05 4.64 -30.41
C THR A 261 -0.65 5.91 -29.97
N ASP A 262 -1.90 5.74 -29.54
CA ASP A 262 -2.67 6.77 -28.86
C ASP A 262 -2.56 6.62 -27.34
N THR A 263 -1.73 5.69 -26.83
CA THR A 263 -1.72 5.42 -25.39
C THR A 263 -0.85 6.39 -24.61
N PRO A 264 -1.33 6.82 -23.42
CA PRO A 264 -0.55 7.69 -22.54
C PRO A 264 0.62 6.97 -21.86
N SER A 265 0.81 5.66 -22.06
CA SER A 265 1.84 4.86 -21.38
C SER A 265 3.09 4.63 -22.26
N LEU A 266 3.68 5.70 -22.81
CA LEU A 266 4.85 5.62 -23.70
C LEU A 266 6.04 4.88 -23.05
N ASP A 267 6.15 4.87 -21.72
CA ASP A 267 7.17 4.13 -20.96
C ASP A 267 7.11 2.61 -21.18
N LYS A 268 5.90 2.05 -21.34
CA LYS A 268 5.69 0.62 -21.60
C LYS A 268 6.13 0.25 -23.01
N ILE A 269 5.80 1.11 -23.97
CA ILE A 269 6.13 0.93 -25.38
C ILE A 269 7.64 1.01 -25.57
N TYR A 270 8.32 1.93 -24.88
CA TYR A 270 9.77 2.01 -24.91
C TYR A 270 10.45 0.74 -24.36
N ARG A 271 9.95 0.18 -23.25
CA ARG A 271 10.45 -1.12 -22.74
C ARG A 271 10.26 -2.25 -23.74
N MET A 272 9.11 -2.26 -24.43
CA MET A 272 8.85 -3.22 -25.50
C MET A 272 9.81 -3.01 -26.69
N GLN A 273 10.05 -1.77 -27.10
CA GLN A 273 11.02 -1.42 -28.15
C GLN A 273 12.44 -1.90 -27.79
N ALA A 274 12.90 -1.68 -26.56
CA ALA A 274 14.18 -2.18 -26.09
C ALA A 274 14.26 -3.72 -26.19
N TYR A 275 13.19 -4.41 -25.81
CA TYR A 275 13.08 -5.86 -25.94
C TYR A 275 13.09 -6.31 -27.41
N LEU A 276 12.30 -5.68 -28.29
CA LEU A 276 12.26 -5.98 -29.73
C LEU A 276 13.64 -5.81 -30.37
N ASN A 277 14.34 -4.73 -30.05
CA ASN A 277 15.71 -4.50 -30.50
C ASN A 277 16.66 -5.61 -30.03
N SER A 278 16.51 -6.09 -28.79
CA SER A 278 17.35 -7.17 -28.24
C SER A 278 17.18 -8.51 -28.98
N ILE A 279 16.04 -8.73 -29.64
CA ILE A 279 15.76 -9.93 -30.46
C ILE A 279 15.91 -9.66 -31.96
N GLY A 280 16.55 -8.55 -32.36
CA GLY A 280 16.86 -8.22 -33.76
C GLY A 280 15.74 -7.52 -34.53
N ILE A 281 14.63 -7.16 -33.89
CA ILE A 281 13.51 -6.45 -34.52
C ILE A 281 13.71 -4.95 -34.30
N LYS A 282 14.27 -4.28 -35.30
CA LYS A 282 14.46 -2.83 -35.31
C LYS A 282 13.13 -2.13 -35.59
N ALA A 283 12.43 -1.71 -34.53
CA ALA A 283 11.19 -0.95 -34.62
C ALA A 283 11.34 0.37 -33.83
N GLU A 284 11.22 1.50 -34.53
CA GLU A 284 11.19 2.83 -33.90
C GLU A 284 9.74 3.15 -33.50
N LEU A 285 9.27 2.53 -32.41
CA LEU A 285 7.88 2.68 -31.96
C LEU A 285 7.62 4.04 -31.32
N VAL A 286 8.55 4.48 -30.46
CA VAL A 286 8.50 5.76 -29.76
C VAL A 286 9.91 6.32 -29.64
N SER A 287 10.06 7.64 -29.81
CA SER A 287 11.33 8.28 -29.51
C SER A 287 11.50 8.39 -28.00
N GLN A 288 12.74 8.28 -27.55
CA GLN A 288 13.08 8.50 -26.15
C GLN A 288 12.62 9.89 -25.66
N TYR A 289 12.64 10.89 -26.55
CA TYR A 289 12.20 12.24 -26.25
C TYR A 289 10.69 12.34 -25.97
N GLN A 290 9.85 11.68 -26.77
CA GLN A 290 8.39 11.63 -26.55
C GLN A 290 8.05 10.97 -25.20
N VAL A 291 8.78 9.92 -24.82
CA VAL A 291 8.61 9.29 -23.51
C VAL A 291 8.90 10.29 -22.39
N ILE A 292 9.96 11.11 -22.50
CA ILE A 292 10.30 12.13 -21.48
C ILE A 292 9.17 13.16 -21.34
N GLN A 293 8.64 13.66 -22.46
CA GLN A 293 7.62 14.72 -22.45
C GLN A 293 6.31 14.29 -21.79
N THR A 294 6.02 12.99 -21.72
CA THR A 294 4.76 12.45 -21.17
C THR A 294 4.87 11.99 -19.71
N LEU A 295 6.05 12.05 -19.10
CA LEU A 295 6.23 11.65 -17.71
C LEU A 295 5.82 12.77 -16.75
N ASP A 296 4.82 12.48 -15.90
CA ASP A 296 4.48 13.31 -14.75
C ASP A 296 5.64 13.27 -13.74
N TYR A 297 6.39 14.37 -13.64
CA TYR A 297 7.62 14.47 -12.85
C TYR A 297 7.41 14.10 -11.37
N SER A 298 6.21 14.32 -10.81
CA SER A 298 5.89 14.04 -9.41
C SER A 298 5.94 12.54 -9.05
N TYR A 299 5.65 11.65 -10.01
CA TYR A 299 5.58 10.19 -9.81
C TYR A 299 6.72 9.40 -10.51
N SER A 300 7.51 10.07 -11.36
CA SER A 300 8.29 9.39 -12.41
C SER A 300 9.81 9.35 -12.20
N PHE A 301 10.38 10.09 -11.25
CA PHE A 301 11.84 10.23 -11.15
C PHE A 301 12.56 8.89 -10.94
N ARG A 302 12.12 8.06 -9.98
CA ARG A 302 12.67 6.69 -9.78
C ARG A 302 12.56 5.80 -11.03
N ARG A 303 11.56 6.02 -11.89
CA ARG A 303 11.37 5.27 -13.14
C ARG A 303 12.29 5.80 -14.26
N LEU A 304 12.48 7.11 -14.34
CA LEU A 304 13.50 7.76 -15.15
C LEU A 304 14.88 7.21 -14.79
N ILE A 305 15.26 7.20 -13.51
CA ILE A 305 16.58 6.67 -13.10
C ILE A 305 16.80 5.21 -13.54
N LYS A 306 15.77 4.35 -13.46
CA LYS A 306 15.85 2.97 -13.97
C LYS A 306 15.96 2.87 -15.50
N LEU A 307 15.29 3.75 -16.23
CA LEU A 307 15.36 3.81 -17.70
C LEU A 307 16.70 4.36 -18.20
N TYR A 308 17.37 5.19 -17.38
CA TYR A 308 18.51 5.99 -17.81
C TYR A 308 19.84 5.67 -17.13
N ASN A 309 19.90 4.64 -16.28
CA ASN A 309 21.09 4.39 -15.44
C ASN A 309 22.39 4.21 -16.26
N THR A 310 22.35 3.79 -17.53
CA THR A 310 23.54 3.62 -18.38
C THR A 310 23.88 4.86 -19.23
N PRO A 311 22.93 5.50 -19.95
CA PRO A 311 23.23 6.70 -20.75
C PRO A 311 23.45 7.97 -19.93
N ILE A 312 22.79 8.12 -18.77
CA ILE A 312 23.01 9.26 -17.87
C ILE A 312 24.36 9.13 -17.16
N GLN A 313 24.78 7.93 -16.75
CA GLN A 313 26.15 7.73 -16.26
C GLN A 313 27.18 8.13 -17.31
N TYR A 314 27.02 7.70 -18.57
CA TYR A 314 27.92 8.11 -19.66
C TYR A 314 27.90 9.62 -19.95
N TYR A 315 26.71 10.24 -19.95
CA TYR A 315 26.52 11.67 -20.22
C TYR A 315 27.04 12.58 -19.08
N ILE A 316 26.82 12.20 -17.82
CA ILE A 316 27.35 12.91 -16.65
C ILE A 316 28.87 12.76 -16.59
N TYR A 317 29.39 11.54 -16.77
CA TYR A 317 30.82 11.24 -16.63
C TYR A 317 31.70 11.89 -17.71
N PHE A 318 31.20 12.03 -18.95
CA PHE A 318 31.99 12.54 -20.06
C PHE A 318 31.55 13.92 -20.60
N LYS A 319 30.30 14.35 -20.37
CA LYS A 319 29.77 15.60 -20.97
C LYS A 319 29.34 16.66 -19.96
N GLU A 320 29.07 16.33 -18.70
CA GLU A 320 28.69 17.34 -17.69
C GLU A 320 29.88 17.95 -16.94
N LEU A 321 31.06 17.32 -16.87
CA LEU A 321 32.25 18.00 -16.31
C LEU A 321 32.56 19.30 -17.08
N SER A 322 32.39 19.28 -18.41
CA SER A 322 32.59 20.46 -19.27
C SER A 322 31.40 21.42 -19.26
N LYS A 323 30.16 20.92 -19.08
CA LYS A 323 28.95 21.75 -19.07
C LYS A 323 28.64 22.36 -17.69
N ALA A 324 28.96 21.70 -16.58
CA ALA A 324 28.92 22.25 -15.24
C ALA A 324 29.98 23.35 -15.09
N ASN A 325 31.19 23.16 -15.61
CA ASN A 325 32.19 24.22 -15.73
C ASN A 325 31.69 25.39 -16.61
N PHE A 326 31.01 25.11 -17.72
CA PHE A 326 30.41 26.15 -18.57
C PHE A 326 29.24 26.90 -17.90
N ILE A 327 28.37 26.20 -17.17
CA ILE A 327 27.22 26.79 -16.44
C ILE A 327 27.71 27.59 -15.23
N ASN A 328 28.70 27.09 -14.48
CA ASN A 328 29.32 27.85 -13.38
C ASN A 328 30.07 29.08 -13.90
N ASN A 329 30.83 28.96 -15.00
CA ASN A 329 31.52 30.11 -15.61
C ASN A 329 30.54 31.14 -16.18
N ASN A 330 29.42 30.71 -16.79
CA ASN A 330 28.39 31.64 -17.27
C ASN A 330 27.57 32.27 -16.14
N ARG A 331 27.39 31.58 -15.00
CA ARG A 331 26.73 32.14 -13.80
C ARG A 331 27.62 33.10 -13.01
N ILE A 332 28.93 32.90 -12.98
CA ILE A 332 29.88 33.86 -12.40
C ILE A 332 29.87 35.17 -13.21
N ASN A 333 29.67 35.07 -14.52
CA ASN A 333 29.67 36.23 -15.42
C ASN A 333 28.30 36.92 -15.57
N ASN A 334 27.18 36.22 -15.35
CA ASN A 334 25.83 36.79 -15.43
C ASN A 334 25.21 36.96 -14.03
N LYS A 335 25.67 37.98 -13.29
CA LYS A 335 24.97 38.50 -12.10
C LYS A 335 23.72 39.28 -12.56
N SER A 336 22.61 38.61 -12.86
CA SER A 336 21.32 39.29 -13.01
C SER A 336 20.50 39.17 -11.74
N ASN A 337 20.18 40.32 -11.13
CA ASN A 337 19.51 40.49 -9.83
C ASN A 337 18.04 40.01 -9.72
N ASN A 338 17.57 39.06 -10.54
CA ASN A 338 16.16 38.69 -10.55
C ASN A 338 15.88 37.33 -9.91
N PHE A 339 15.55 37.37 -8.61
CA PHE A 339 14.57 36.62 -7.79
C PHE A 339 14.09 35.17 -8.12
N ASN A 340 14.59 34.48 -9.14
CA ASN A 340 14.22 33.10 -9.49
C ASN A 340 15.28 32.05 -9.12
N ASP A 341 16.35 32.45 -8.43
CA ASP A 341 17.42 31.53 -8.01
C ASP A 341 16.97 30.53 -6.91
N TYR A 342 15.97 30.89 -6.09
CA TYR A 342 15.44 30.01 -5.04
C TYR A 342 14.84 28.71 -5.60
N PHE A 343 14.11 28.79 -6.73
CA PHE A 343 13.46 27.63 -7.33
C PHE A 343 14.46 26.67 -8.01
N ILE A 344 15.64 27.18 -8.39
CA ILE A 344 16.69 26.39 -9.05
C ILE A 344 17.65 25.79 -8.02
N ALA A 345 17.89 26.45 -6.88
CA ALA A 345 18.69 25.89 -5.78
C ALA A 345 18.02 24.65 -5.16
N ASP A 346 16.72 24.69 -4.88
CA ASP A 346 15.95 23.53 -4.41
C ASP A 346 16.03 22.35 -5.38
N HIS A 347 15.88 22.62 -6.68
CA HIS A 347 15.89 21.59 -7.70
C HIS A 347 17.30 21.05 -8.02
N PHE A 348 18.33 21.90 -7.93
CA PHE A 348 19.71 21.50 -8.12
C PHE A 348 20.22 20.66 -6.96
N ASN A 349 19.81 20.97 -5.72
CA ASN A 349 20.14 20.20 -4.53
C ASN A 349 19.52 18.79 -4.54
N ASP A 350 18.26 18.68 -4.96
CA ASP A 350 17.58 17.38 -5.15
C ASP A 350 18.25 16.53 -6.24
N VAL A 351 18.79 17.15 -7.29
CA VAL A 351 19.40 16.46 -8.43
C VAL A 351 20.86 16.08 -8.16
N VAL A 352 21.67 16.95 -7.53
CA VAL A 352 23.09 16.71 -7.25
C VAL A 352 23.31 15.65 -6.16
N LEU A 353 22.39 15.55 -5.19
CA LEU A 353 22.46 14.52 -4.15
C LEU A 353 21.90 13.16 -4.57
N PHE A 354 21.10 13.10 -5.64
CA PHE A 354 20.56 11.83 -6.11
C PHE A 354 21.64 10.93 -6.75
N TYR A 355 22.75 11.52 -7.21
CA TYR A 355 23.80 10.77 -7.90
C TYR A 355 24.80 10.15 -6.92
N SER A 356 25.02 8.85 -7.16
CA SER A 356 25.74 7.82 -6.37
C SER A 356 26.92 8.26 -5.50
N ASN A 357 27.12 7.52 -4.40
CA ASN A 357 28.31 7.48 -3.54
C ASN A 357 29.64 7.11 -4.26
N SER A 358 29.73 7.21 -5.58
CA SER A 358 31.00 7.05 -6.31
C SER A 358 31.96 8.18 -5.94
N ASP A 359 33.24 7.85 -5.79
CA ASP A 359 34.25 8.81 -5.34
C ASP A 359 34.36 10.05 -6.26
N SER A 360 34.11 9.90 -7.57
CA SER A 360 34.08 11.03 -8.52
C SER A 360 32.92 12.01 -8.29
N CYS A 361 31.79 11.57 -7.72
CA CYS A 361 30.68 12.46 -7.37
C CYS A 361 31.00 13.25 -6.09
N LYS A 362 31.78 12.67 -5.18
CA LYS A 362 32.17 13.34 -3.93
C LYS A 362 33.03 14.58 -4.20
N ASP A 363 33.95 14.51 -5.16
CA ASP A 363 34.79 15.67 -5.51
C ASP A 363 33.96 16.81 -6.12
N PHE A 364 32.97 16.48 -6.96
CA PHE A 364 32.03 17.48 -7.49
C PHE A 364 31.16 18.08 -6.38
N GLN A 365 30.67 17.26 -5.45
CA GLN A 365 29.89 17.74 -4.30
C GLN A 365 30.73 18.66 -3.40
N LYS A 366 32.00 18.32 -3.15
CA LYS A 366 32.95 19.19 -2.43
C LYS A 366 33.21 20.50 -3.18
N GLN A 367 33.41 20.46 -4.49
CA GLN A 367 33.54 21.68 -5.31
C GLN A 367 32.27 22.54 -5.26
N THR A 368 31.10 21.90 -5.21
CA THR A 368 29.81 22.59 -5.07
C THR A 368 29.74 23.32 -3.72
N ILE A 369 30.11 22.62 -2.63
CA ILE A 369 30.28 23.21 -1.29
C ILE A 369 31.19 24.44 -1.39
N ASP A 370 32.39 24.30 -1.96
CA ASP A 370 33.33 25.42 -2.10
C ASP A 370 32.77 26.59 -2.94
N SER A 371 31.91 26.32 -3.93
CA SER A 371 31.40 27.33 -4.89
C SER A 371 30.16 28.11 -4.43
N GLU A 372 29.23 27.45 -3.72
CA GLU A 372 28.02 28.07 -3.17
C GLU A 372 28.39 29.04 -2.02
N TYR A 373 29.48 28.75 -1.31
CA TYR A 373 29.86 29.49 -0.11
C TYR A 373 30.55 30.82 -0.33
N ALA A 374 31.22 30.99 -1.47
CA ALA A 374 31.84 32.28 -1.78
C ALA A 374 30.78 33.39 -2.00
N LYS A 375 29.48 33.05 -2.08
CA LYS A 375 28.41 33.97 -2.51
C LYS A 375 27.31 34.24 -1.47
N THR A 376 27.06 33.37 -0.49
CA THR A 376 25.86 33.43 0.39
C THR A 376 26.07 34.08 1.76
N ALA A 377 27.13 34.87 1.95
CA ALA A 377 27.48 35.55 3.22
C ALA A 377 26.38 36.49 3.81
N THR A 378 25.20 36.58 3.20
CA THR A 378 24.10 37.46 3.62
C THR A 378 22.74 36.79 3.87
N ILE A 379 22.52 35.49 3.60
CA ILE A 379 21.20 34.85 3.82
C ILE A 379 21.33 33.51 4.57
N SER A 380 20.98 33.51 5.87
CA SER A 380 21.10 32.34 6.76
C SER A 380 20.15 31.18 6.42
N GLU A 381 18.96 31.47 5.88
CA GLU A 381 17.95 30.45 5.56
C GLU A 381 18.42 29.51 4.43
N SER A 382 18.94 30.08 3.34
CA SER A 382 19.48 29.30 2.21
C SER A 382 20.65 28.40 2.61
N LEU A 383 21.50 28.86 3.53
CA LEU A 383 22.58 28.04 4.08
C LEU A 383 22.05 26.87 4.92
N ALA A 384 21.02 27.11 5.75
CA ALA A 384 20.42 26.05 6.56
C ALA A 384 19.83 24.94 5.67
N ASP A 385 19.10 25.30 4.61
CA ASP A 385 18.53 24.33 3.67
C ASP A 385 19.61 23.53 2.94
N TYR A 386 20.68 24.21 2.49
CA TYR A 386 21.83 23.55 1.88
C TYR A 386 22.52 22.56 2.84
N GLN A 387 22.71 22.95 4.10
CA GLN A 387 23.29 22.06 5.11
C GLN A 387 22.38 20.84 5.35
N ARG A 388 21.05 21.02 5.45
CA ARG A 388 20.09 19.90 5.60
C ARG A 388 20.18 18.91 4.45
N VAL A 389 20.26 19.44 3.24
CA VAL A 389 20.45 18.69 2.00
C VAL A 389 21.69 17.80 2.14
N VAL A 390 22.86 18.38 2.41
CA VAL A 390 24.11 17.61 2.57
C VAL A 390 24.01 16.57 3.69
N ILE A 391 23.42 16.94 4.84
CA ILE A 391 23.21 16.02 5.97
C ILE A 391 22.32 14.83 5.58
N SER A 392 21.30 15.06 4.76
CA SER A 392 20.35 14.02 4.34
C SER A 392 20.97 12.92 3.49
N THR A 393 22.15 13.15 2.90
CA THR A 393 22.93 12.12 2.19
C THR A 393 23.40 11.00 3.11
N GLY A 394 23.65 11.36 4.37
CA GLY A 394 24.36 10.55 5.34
C GLY A 394 25.77 10.13 4.92
N ASP A 395 26.44 10.86 4.01
CA ASP A 395 27.86 10.66 3.72
C ASP A 395 28.71 11.45 4.72
N MET A 396 29.33 10.74 5.67
CA MET A 396 30.16 11.35 6.70
C MET A 396 31.34 12.17 6.14
N VAL A 397 31.91 11.76 5.00
CA VAL A 397 33.04 12.49 4.40
C VAL A 397 32.58 13.85 3.88
N LEU A 398 31.39 13.90 3.29
CA LEU A 398 30.83 15.15 2.77
C LEU A 398 30.37 16.07 3.91
N ILE A 399 29.75 15.48 4.94
CA ILE A 399 29.35 16.17 6.17
C ILE A 399 30.58 16.78 6.86
N ASP A 400 31.63 15.99 7.11
CA ASP A 400 32.87 16.49 7.71
C ASP A 400 33.51 17.59 6.85
N TYR A 401 33.50 17.44 5.53
CA TYR A 401 34.01 18.47 4.63
C TYR A 401 33.23 19.78 4.74
N LEU A 402 31.90 19.71 4.70
CA LEU A 402 30.99 20.86 4.87
C LEU A 402 31.32 21.61 6.17
N PHE A 403 31.45 20.91 7.29
CA PHE A 403 31.70 21.53 8.59
C PHE A 403 33.15 21.97 8.79
N SER A 404 34.12 21.35 8.08
CA SER A 404 35.50 21.87 8.04
C SER A 404 35.59 23.24 7.37
N LYS A 405 34.64 23.55 6.48
CA LYS A 405 34.54 24.86 5.81
C LYS A 405 33.70 25.83 6.61
N TYR A 406 32.62 25.35 7.22
CA TYR A 406 31.62 26.17 7.87
C TYR A 406 31.65 25.91 9.37
N ASN A 407 32.30 26.80 10.12
CA ASN A 407 32.39 26.69 11.58
C ASN A 407 31.02 26.84 12.30
N ASN A 408 29.91 27.01 11.58
CA ASN A 408 28.56 27.15 12.12
C ASN A 408 27.59 26.06 11.62
N PHE A 409 26.90 25.45 12.57
CA PHE A 409 25.76 24.56 12.34
C PHE A 409 24.46 25.38 12.17
N GLU A 410 24.35 26.18 11.11
CA GLU A 410 23.20 27.08 10.89
C GLU A 410 21.86 26.33 10.87
N CYS A 411 21.82 25.16 10.22
CA CYS A 411 20.66 24.27 10.21
C CYS A 411 20.29 23.69 11.60
N PHE A 412 21.16 23.80 12.60
CA PHE A 412 20.89 23.39 13.98
C PHE A 412 20.66 24.57 14.94
N LYS A 413 20.61 25.80 14.43
CA LYS A 413 20.09 26.94 15.22
C LYS A 413 18.56 26.90 15.24
N GLU A 414 17.95 27.50 16.26
CA GLU A 414 16.50 27.73 16.25
C GLU A 414 16.16 28.80 15.21
N PRO A 415 15.06 28.65 14.44
CA PRO A 415 14.06 27.56 14.51
C PRO A 415 14.40 26.31 13.67
N TYR A 416 15.48 26.37 12.86
CA TYR A 416 15.80 25.42 11.81
C TYR A 416 16.08 23.98 12.27
N ILE A 417 16.55 23.80 13.50
CA ILE A 417 16.90 22.48 14.06
C ILE A 417 15.72 21.50 14.01
N LYS A 418 14.50 21.98 14.23
CA LYS A 418 13.28 21.16 14.22
C LYS A 418 13.01 20.58 12.84
N ASP A 419 13.33 21.32 11.79
CA ASP A 419 13.19 20.87 10.41
C ASP A 419 14.36 20.00 9.96
N THR A 420 15.55 20.18 10.55
CA THR A 420 16.77 19.43 10.18
C THR A 420 16.76 17.99 10.67
N LEU A 421 16.34 17.74 11.92
CA LEU A 421 16.39 16.42 12.54
C LEU A 421 15.62 15.30 11.78
N PRO A 422 14.45 15.56 11.16
CA PRO A 422 13.76 14.56 10.33
C PRO A 422 14.57 14.04 9.13
N TYR A 423 15.51 14.83 8.59
CA TYR A 423 16.33 14.47 7.43
C TYR A 423 17.48 13.52 7.79
N ILE A 424 17.87 13.45 9.06
CA ILE A 424 18.90 12.52 9.52
C ILE A 424 18.29 11.13 9.61
N LYS A 425 18.76 10.20 8.77
CA LYS A 425 18.25 8.81 8.70
C LYS A 425 19.26 7.75 9.14
N LYS A 426 20.54 8.12 9.25
CA LYS A 426 21.60 7.20 9.65
C LYS A 426 22.03 7.46 11.09
N GLU A 427 22.26 6.38 11.83
CA GLU A 427 22.69 6.41 13.22
C GLU A 427 24.05 7.12 13.38
N GLU A 428 25.02 6.80 12.54
CA GLU A 428 26.38 7.39 12.56
C GLU A 428 26.35 8.92 12.45
N VAL A 429 25.50 9.45 11.58
CA VAL A 429 25.32 10.89 11.35
C VAL A 429 24.66 11.54 12.56
N PHE A 430 23.65 10.88 13.14
CA PHE A 430 22.98 11.40 14.32
C PHE A 430 23.93 11.45 15.53
N ASN A 431 24.72 10.40 15.75
CA ASN A 431 25.69 10.33 16.83
C ASN A 431 26.73 11.45 16.70
N TYR A 432 27.20 11.72 15.48
CA TYR A 432 28.10 12.84 15.20
C TYR A 432 27.52 14.18 15.66
N PHE A 433 26.26 14.49 15.31
CA PHE A 433 25.63 15.74 15.72
C PHE A 433 25.23 15.76 17.20
N TYR A 434 24.92 14.61 17.80
CA TYR A 434 24.71 14.52 19.24
C TYR A 434 25.97 14.96 20.01
N GLU A 435 27.16 14.58 19.56
CA GLU A 435 28.41 15.02 20.20
C GLU A 435 28.73 16.50 19.94
N LYS A 436 28.41 17.02 18.76
CA LYS A 436 28.82 18.37 18.32
C LYS A 436 27.81 19.49 18.59
N VAL A 437 26.53 19.18 18.70
CA VAL A 437 25.45 20.17 18.83
C VAL A 437 24.88 20.12 20.24
N GLU A 438 25.23 21.12 21.05
CA GLU A 438 24.83 21.21 22.47
C GLU A 438 23.31 21.13 22.65
N LEU A 439 22.52 21.78 21.79
CA LEU A 439 21.05 21.74 21.87
C LEU A 439 20.49 20.31 21.79
N ILE A 440 21.07 19.44 20.95
CA ILE A 440 20.66 18.04 20.83
C ILE A 440 21.05 17.27 22.09
N ASN A 441 22.26 17.47 22.62
CA ASN A 441 22.69 16.72 23.81
C ASN A 441 22.22 17.33 25.13
N SER A 442 21.60 18.51 25.14
CA SER A 442 21.23 19.21 26.36
C SER A 442 20.22 18.41 27.20
N ASP A 443 20.38 18.46 28.52
CA ASP A 443 19.39 17.86 29.42
C ASP A 443 18.05 18.60 29.31
N ASN A 444 16.95 17.87 29.40
CA ASN A 444 15.60 18.38 29.25
C ASN A 444 15.34 19.07 27.89
N ASN A 445 15.94 18.58 26.81
CA ASN A 445 15.62 19.08 25.46
C ASN A 445 14.31 18.49 24.91
N SER A 446 13.61 19.24 24.06
CA SER A 446 12.32 18.82 23.44
C SER A 446 12.46 18.37 21.99
N LEU A 447 13.70 18.19 21.50
CA LEU A 447 13.97 17.98 20.08
C LEU A 447 13.66 16.56 19.61
N TRP A 448 13.54 15.61 20.55
CA TRP A 448 13.22 14.20 20.29
C TRP A 448 11.96 13.98 19.44
N ILE A 449 10.97 14.88 19.51
CA ILE A 449 9.73 14.78 18.73
C ILE A 449 9.99 14.92 17.22
N ASN A 450 11.04 15.65 16.85
CA ASN A 450 11.42 15.91 15.46
C ASN A 450 12.42 14.88 14.92
N VAL A 451 13.01 14.04 15.77
CA VAL A 451 13.94 13.00 15.32
C VAL A 451 13.19 11.95 14.49
N ASN A 452 13.84 11.44 13.45
CA ASN A 452 13.31 10.38 12.61
C ASN A 452 12.90 9.15 13.47
N GLU A 453 11.73 8.54 13.19
CA GLU A 453 11.18 7.40 13.97
C GLU A 453 12.21 6.26 14.15
N GLN A 454 13.06 6.03 13.13
CA GLN A 454 14.09 4.98 13.14
C GLN A 454 15.26 5.26 14.10
N LEU A 455 15.47 6.51 14.50
CA LEU A 455 16.62 6.94 15.32
C LEU A 455 16.24 7.24 16.77
N ILE A 456 14.94 7.24 17.12
CA ILE A 456 14.49 7.57 18.48
C ILE A 456 15.08 6.60 19.51
N GLU A 457 15.16 5.31 19.21
CA GLU A 457 15.74 4.30 20.12
C GLU A 457 17.22 4.58 20.42
N ASN A 458 17.98 4.93 19.39
CA ASN A 458 19.37 5.33 19.56
C ASN A 458 19.48 6.62 20.39
N TYR A 459 18.65 7.64 20.10
CA TYR A 459 18.67 8.88 20.85
C TYR A 459 18.32 8.69 22.34
N GLU A 460 17.33 7.84 22.63
CA GLU A 460 17.00 7.46 24.01
C GLU A 460 18.17 6.73 24.71
N SER A 461 18.87 5.85 23.98
CA SER A 461 20.06 5.16 24.50
C SER A 461 21.16 6.15 24.85
N LEU A 462 21.45 7.10 23.96
CA LEU A 462 22.45 8.15 24.19
C LEU A 462 22.11 9.01 25.41
N MET A 463 20.86 9.46 25.52
CA MET A 463 20.42 10.26 26.67
C MET A 463 20.49 9.47 27.98
N LYS A 464 20.05 8.21 27.99
CA LYS A 464 20.18 7.32 29.15
C LYS A 464 21.64 7.15 29.56
N SER A 465 22.53 6.91 28.60
CA SER A 465 23.97 6.70 28.87
C SER A 465 24.62 7.95 29.46
N ALA A 466 24.18 9.14 29.04
CA ALA A 466 24.60 10.43 29.56
C ALA A 466 23.90 10.82 30.88
N SER A 467 23.00 9.98 31.42
CA SER A 467 22.13 10.33 32.57
C SER A 467 21.30 11.60 32.36
N LYS A 468 20.93 11.88 31.12
CA LYS A 468 20.09 13.02 30.70
C LYS A 468 18.67 12.57 30.39
N LYS A 469 17.75 13.52 30.40
CA LYS A 469 16.32 13.31 30.18
C LYS A 469 15.81 14.23 29.07
N PHE A 470 14.66 13.88 28.52
CA PHE A 470 13.92 14.71 27.57
C PHE A 470 12.87 15.51 28.30
N ILE A 471 12.58 16.73 27.81
CA ILE A 471 11.37 17.43 28.18
C ILE A 471 10.26 17.08 27.19
N PHE A 472 9.13 16.63 27.73
CA PHE A 472 7.92 16.40 26.96
C PHE A 472 6.98 17.58 27.16
N LYS A 473 7.01 18.50 26.20
CA LYS A 473 6.07 19.63 26.13
C LYS A 473 4.72 19.10 25.69
N LEU A 474 3.75 19.13 26.60
CA LEU A 474 2.41 18.58 26.34
C LEU A 474 1.62 19.41 25.33
N TYR A 475 1.95 20.70 25.20
CA TYR A 475 1.45 21.59 24.16
C TYR A 475 2.49 21.71 23.06
N LEU A 476 2.19 21.15 21.89
CA LEU A 476 3.06 21.23 20.73
C LEU A 476 2.49 22.29 19.78
N GLU A 477 3.29 23.32 19.51
CA GLU A 477 2.90 24.51 18.74
C GLU A 477 2.46 24.21 17.31
N SER A 478 2.81 23.02 16.78
CA SER A 478 2.34 22.54 15.47
C SER A 478 1.59 21.22 15.59
N THR A 479 0.33 21.21 15.13
CA THR A 479 -0.42 19.96 14.88
C THR A 479 0.04 19.27 13.59
N LYS A 480 0.72 20.01 12.70
CA LYS A 480 1.36 19.47 11.49
C LYS A 480 2.61 18.70 11.91
N GLY A 481 2.57 17.38 11.80
CA GLY A 481 3.71 16.50 12.08
C GLY A 481 3.72 15.88 13.47
N LEU A 482 2.69 16.08 14.29
CA LEU A 482 2.60 15.37 15.56
C LEU A 482 2.30 13.89 15.35
N GLU A 483 3.33 13.07 15.49
CA GLU A 483 3.22 11.62 15.47
C GLU A 483 2.73 11.12 16.85
N LEU A 484 1.46 10.72 16.96
CA LEU A 484 0.87 10.24 18.21
C LEU A 484 1.66 9.07 18.82
N LYS A 485 2.30 8.24 17.98
CA LYS A 485 3.21 7.17 18.44
C LYS A 485 4.36 7.69 19.30
N LYS A 486 4.97 8.82 18.94
CA LYS A 486 6.08 9.42 19.70
C LYS A 486 5.58 9.92 21.06
N VAL A 487 4.39 10.51 21.10
CA VAL A 487 3.73 10.91 22.36
C VAL A 487 3.45 9.70 23.24
N GLU A 488 2.87 8.64 22.67
CA GLU A 488 2.60 7.39 23.37
C GLU A 488 3.88 6.77 23.94
N ARG A 489 4.97 6.81 23.17
CA ARG A 489 6.30 6.34 23.55
C ARG A 489 6.86 7.13 24.74
N ALA A 490 6.79 8.46 24.69
CA ALA A 490 7.25 9.31 25.80
C ALA A 490 6.45 9.04 27.09
N LEU A 491 5.13 8.92 26.98
CA LEU A 491 4.25 8.59 28.10
C LEU A 491 4.49 7.18 28.66
N ASN A 492 5.04 6.25 27.87
CA ASN A 492 5.43 4.91 28.33
C ASN A 492 6.77 4.87 29.06
N ASN A 493 7.59 5.91 28.98
CA ASN A 493 8.96 5.91 29.49
C ASN A 493 9.21 7.12 30.41
N PRO A 494 8.46 7.27 31.52
CA PRO A 494 8.55 8.44 32.40
C PRO A 494 9.91 8.58 33.09
N SER A 495 10.72 7.52 33.12
CA SER A 495 12.10 7.61 33.62
C SER A 495 13.00 8.47 32.73
N LEU A 496 12.71 8.53 31.42
CA LEU A 496 13.50 9.27 30.44
C LEU A 496 12.83 10.58 30.00
N TYR A 497 11.49 10.64 30.03
CA TYR A 497 10.72 11.79 29.59
C TYR A 497 10.08 12.50 30.79
N ILE A 498 10.48 13.75 31.03
CA ILE A 498 9.88 14.63 32.03
C ILE A 498 8.77 15.44 31.37
N THR A 499 7.54 15.27 31.83
CA THR A 499 6.41 16.08 31.36
C THR A 499 6.52 17.52 31.85
N GLU A 500 6.50 18.49 30.94
CA GLU A 500 6.45 19.90 31.29
C GLU A 500 5.01 20.33 31.57
N GLY A 501 4.76 20.81 32.79
CA GLY A 501 3.47 21.32 33.22
C GLY A 501 2.51 20.26 33.78
N LEU A 502 1.42 20.75 34.37
CA LEU A 502 0.36 19.90 34.90
C LEU A 502 -0.46 19.33 33.75
N ILE A 503 -0.66 18.00 33.75
CA ILE A 503 -1.62 17.36 32.84
C ILE A 503 -3.04 17.71 33.31
N GLY A 504 -3.49 18.86 32.83
CA GLY A 504 -4.82 19.38 33.05
C GLY A 504 -5.77 19.07 31.90
N LEU A 505 -6.98 19.62 32.02
CA LEU A 505 -8.07 19.43 31.06
C LEU A 505 -7.70 19.84 29.62
N THR A 506 -6.94 20.92 29.45
CA THR A 506 -6.56 21.45 28.14
C THR A 506 -5.75 20.45 27.33
N ILE A 507 -4.78 19.80 27.97
CA ILE A 507 -3.89 18.81 27.34
C ILE A 507 -4.67 17.55 26.98
N PHE A 508 -5.49 17.06 27.90
CA PHE A 508 -6.33 15.90 27.62
C PHE A 508 -7.27 16.17 26.43
N SER A 509 -7.91 17.34 26.42
CA SER A 509 -8.78 17.77 25.33
C SER A 509 -8.04 17.87 24.01
N PHE A 510 -6.83 18.43 24.00
CA PHE A 510 -5.97 18.53 22.82
C PHE A 510 -5.70 17.16 22.18
N TYR A 511 -5.20 16.19 22.95
CA TYR A 511 -4.92 14.84 22.44
C TYR A 511 -6.18 14.10 22.02
N PHE A 512 -7.29 14.32 22.72
CA PHE A 512 -8.57 13.79 22.30
C PHE A 512 -8.96 14.31 20.91
N TYR A 513 -8.94 15.64 20.70
CA TYR A 513 -9.28 16.25 19.42
C TYR A 513 -8.34 15.84 18.30
N LEU A 514 -7.04 15.72 18.58
CA LEU A 514 -6.05 15.22 17.62
C LEU A 514 -6.35 13.79 17.18
N GLY A 515 -6.70 12.91 18.12
CA GLY A 515 -7.08 11.54 17.81
C GLY A 515 -8.32 11.44 16.91
N LEU A 516 -9.30 12.33 17.15
CA LEU A 516 -10.47 12.43 16.27
C LEU A 516 -10.10 12.89 14.85
N GLN A 517 -9.13 13.80 14.72
CA GLN A 517 -8.66 14.32 13.43
C GLN A 517 -7.84 13.27 12.64
N SER A 518 -6.87 12.64 13.30
CA SER A 518 -5.97 11.66 12.69
C SER A 518 -6.73 10.40 12.27
N GLY A 519 -7.59 9.89 13.16
CA GLY A 519 -8.24 8.59 13.03
C GLY A 519 -7.45 7.42 13.65
N GLU A 520 -6.31 7.71 14.29
CA GLU A 520 -5.48 6.75 15.03
C GLU A 520 -6.08 6.45 16.41
N GLN A 521 -7.26 5.82 16.41
CA GLN A 521 -8.10 5.69 17.60
C GLN A 521 -7.44 4.91 18.74
N GLU A 522 -6.77 3.81 18.45
CA GLU A 522 -6.15 2.96 19.48
C GLU A 522 -5.00 3.67 20.20
N ILE A 523 -4.12 4.31 19.42
CA ILE A 523 -2.99 5.10 19.97
C ILE A 523 -3.54 6.26 20.79
N THR A 524 -4.60 6.93 20.30
CA THR A 524 -5.26 7.99 21.06
C THR A 524 -5.80 7.49 22.39
N ILE A 525 -6.53 6.37 22.39
CA ILE A 525 -7.08 5.78 23.62
C ILE A 525 -5.95 5.49 24.61
N SER A 526 -4.86 4.87 24.15
CA SER A 526 -3.67 4.58 24.97
C SER A 526 -3.03 5.85 25.56
N ILE A 527 -2.89 6.92 24.76
CA ILE A 527 -2.40 8.22 25.22
C ILE A 527 -3.31 8.78 26.32
N LEU A 528 -4.62 8.79 26.09
CA LEU A 528 -5.59 9.33 27.06
C LEU A 528 -5.54 8.54 28.37
N GLU A 529 -5.44 7.22 28.33
CA GLU A 529 -5.31 6.37 29.52
C GLU A 529 -4.04 6.67 30.31
N LYS A 530 -2.92 6.90 29.62
CA LYS A 530 -1.67 7.30 30.29
C LYS A 530 -1.77 8.70 30.87
N LEU A 531 -2.32 9.67 30.14
CA LEU A 531 -2.52 11.02 30.66
C LEU A 531 -3.38 11.03 31.92
N ILE A 532 -4.39 10.16 32.03
CA ILE A 532 -5.17 9.98 33.27
C ILE A 532 -4.28 9.51 34.42
N SER A 533 -3.38 8.55 34.18
CA SER A 533 -2.45 8.02 35.20
C SER A 533 -1.42 9.06 35.69
N TYR A 534 -1.12 10.06 34.87
CA TYR A 534 -0.19 11.14 35.23
C TYR A 534 -0.86 12.45 35.68
N SER A 535 -2.18 12.57 35.54
CA SER A 535 -2.90 13.79 35.94
C SER A 535 -2.91 13.97 37.46
N HIS A 536 -2.62 15.19 37.92
CA HIS A 536 -2.73 15.58 39.33
C HIS A 536 -4.16 15.99 39.72
N GLU A 537 -5.04 16.17 38.72
CA GLU A 537 -6.40 16.63 38.91
C GLU A 537 -7.29 15.52 39.46
N THR A 538 -8.05 15.84 40.52
CA THR A 538 -9.08 14.93 41.05
C THR A 538 -10.33 14.88 40.18
N GLU A 539 -10.46 15.82 39.23
CA GLU A 539 -11.61 15.90 38.33
C GLU A 539 -11.22 16.44 36.97
N ILE A 540 -11.37 15.63 35.92
CA ILE A 540 -11.15 16.00 34.52
C ILE A 540 -12.53 16.14 33.85
N LYS A 541 -12.98 17.38 33.64
CA LYS A 541 -14.29 17.65 32.98
C LYS A 541 -14.13 17.85 31.48
N LEU A 542 -14.40 16.82 30.68
CA LEU A 542 -14.41 16.92 29.23
C LEU A 542 -15.69 17.58 28.72
N TYR A 543 -15.50 18.76 28.12
CA TYR A 543 -16.57 19.47 27.43
C TYR A 543 -16.52 19.12 25.95
N PHE A 544 -17.53 18.40 25.48
CA PHE A 544 -17.68 18.04 24.09
C PHE A 544 -18.66 18.97 23.41
N GLN A 545 -18.09 19.92 22.68
CA GLN A 545 -18.84 20.64 21.69
C GLN A 545 -18.81 19.86 20.37
N ILE A 546 -19.54 18.75 20.30
CA ILE A 546 -19.68 17.93 19.08
C ILE A 546 -20.68 18.58 18.10
N THR A 547 -20.63 19.90 17.95
CA THR A 547 -21.48 20.62 17.00
C THR A 547 -20.82 20.76 15.64
N ASP A 548 -19.47 20.69 15.57
CA ASP A 548 -18.72 21.12 14.38
C ASP A 548 -17.88 20.03 13.70
N MET A 549 -18.10 18.76 14.04
CA MET A 549 -17.19 17.69 13.63
C MET A 549 -17.52 17.10 12.27
N LYS A 550 -16.86 17.61 11.21
CA LYS A 550 -16.68 16.98 9.89
C LYS A 550 -15.96 15.61 9.93
N TYR A 551 -15.78 15.01 11.10
CA TYR A 551 -15.01 13.78 11.26
C TYR A 551 -15.83 12.54 10.88
N SER A 552 -15.24 11.73 9.99
CA SER A 552 -15.81 10.46 9.55
C SER A 552 -16.08 9.53 10.75
N PRO A 553 -17.26 8.88 10.85
CA PRO A 553 -17.54 7.91 11.92
C PRO A 553 -16.47 6.82 12.06
N ARG A 554 -15.84 6.44 10.94
CA ARG A 554 -14.76 5.42 10.93
C ARG A 554 -13.54 5.84 11.74
N LYS A 555 -13.30 7.15 11.87
CA LYS A 555 -12.16 7.71 12.59
C LYS A 555 -12.43 7.91 14.08
N THR A 556 -13.67 7.79 14.54
CA THR A 556 -14.04 8.21 15.91
C THR A 556 -14.80 7.16 16.72
N PHE A 557 -15.35 6.13 16.06
CA PHE A 557 -16.19 5.11 16.71
C PHE A 557 -15.55 4.48 17.96
N LYS A 558 -14.30 4.01 17.88
CA LYS A 558 -13.61 3.33 18.99
C LYS A 558 -13.32 4.27 20.15
N ILE A 559 -12.96 5.53 19.87
CA ILE A 559 -12.74 6.53 20.94
C ILE A 559 -14.07 6.76 21.69
N PHE A 560 -15.17 6.95 20.97
CA PHE A 560 -16.47 7.16 21.61
C PHE A 560 -17.03 5.90 22.28
N ASP A 561 -16.79 4.72 21.72
CA ASP A 561 -17.15 3.45 22.37
C ASP A 561 -16.34 3.25 23.65
N TRP A 562 -15.02 3.47 23.61
CA TRP A 562 -14.15 3.46 24.80
C TRP A 562 -14.66 4.42 25.88
N MET A 563 -15.07 5.63 25.51
CA MET A 563 -15.64 6.60 26.46
C MET A 563 -16.94 6.09 27.12
N LEU A 564 -17.77 5.34 26.41
CA LEU A 564 -19.09 4.93 26.91
C LEU A 564 -19.15 3.44 27.29
N LYS A 565 -18.00 2.76 27.32
CA LYS A 565 -17.93 1.31 27.48
C LYS A 565 -18.44 0.84 28.84
N ASP A 566 -18.13 1.59 29.88
CA ASP A 566 -18.41 1.20 31.28
C ASP A 566 -19.76 1.75 31.80
N LEU A 567 -20.54 2.40 30.92
CA LEU A 567 -21.78 3.05 31.27
C LEU A 567 -23.00 2.21 30.90
N SER A 568 -24.00 2.20 31.79
CA SER A 568 -25.29 1.61 31.46
C SER A 568 -26.05 2.48 30.46
N ASP A 569 -26.83 1.85 29.59
CA ASP A 569 -27.71 2.54 28.65
C ASP A 569 -28.69 3.51 29.36
N GLN A 570 -29.05 3.20 30.61
CA GLN A 570 -29.97 4.01 31.40
C GLN A 570 -29.31 5.30 31.95
N ASP A 571 -28.03 5.23 32.33
CA ASP A 571 -27.30 6.42 32.80
C ASP A 571 -27.04 7.39 31.65
N ILE A 572 -26.64 6.85 30.50
CA ILE A 572 -26.48 7.62 29.26
C ILE A 572 -27.81 8.26 28.86
N PHE A 573 -28.92 7.50 28.91
CA PHE A 573 -30.26 8.01 28.59
C PHE A 573 -30.66 9.17 29.51
N LYS A 574 -30.48 9.03 30.83
CA LYS A 574 -30.77 10.08 31.82
C LYS A 574 -29.97 11.34 31.51
N ALA A 575 -28.65 11.22 31.35
CA ALA A 575 -27.78 12.35 31.05
C ALA A 575 -28.13 13.04 29.73
N ALA A 576 -28.52 12.27 28.72
CA ALA A 576 -28.92 12.80 27.44
C ALA A 576 -30.24 13.57 27.45
N ILE A 577 -31.20 13.17 28.29
CA ILE A 577 -32.47 13.90 28.45
C ILE A 577 -32.31 15.17 29.26
N SER A 578 -31.59 15.09 30.38
CA SER A 578 -31.32 16.24 31.26
C SER A 578 -30.30 17.21 30.67
N ASN A 579 -29.60 16.82 29.58
CA ASN A 579 -28.43 17.51 29.07
C ASN A 579 -27.38 17.75 30.17
N SER A 580 -27.25 16.79 31.10
CA SER A 580 -26.33 16.89 32.24
C SER A 580 -24.97 16.30 31.91
N THR A 581 -23.98 16.62 32.75
CA THR A 581 -22.69 15.94 32.74
C THR A 581 -22.86 14.47 33.09
N LEU A 582 -22.11 13.60 32.41
CA LEU A 582 -22.06 12.16 32.65
C LEU A 582 -20.65 11.77 33.07
N ILE A 583 -20.50 11.09 34.21
CA ILE A 583 -19.20 10.55 34.63
C ILE A 583 -18.94 9.30 33.79
N ILE A 584 -18.02 9.37 32.82
CA ILE A 584 -17.71 8.23 31.95
C ILE A 584 -16.68 7.28 32.54
N LYS A 585 -15.80 7.78 33.41
CA LYS A 585 -14.74 7.01 34.03
C LYS A 585 -14.44 7.60 35.39
N SER A 586 -14.17 6.77 36.38
CA SER A 586 -13.66 7.22 37.67
C SER A 586 -12.78 6.15 38.26
N GLY A 587 -11.80 6.53 39.06
CA GLY A 587 -10.88 5.59 39.67
C GLY A 587 -9.95 6.29 40.65
N ILE A 588 -8.92 5.57 41.07
CA ILE A 588 -7.83 6.11 41.87
C ILE A 588 -6.62 6.24 40.95
N ASN A 589 -6.03 7.42 40.88
CA ASN A 589 -4.80 7.66 40.15
C ASN A 589 -3.68 6.84 40.82
N PRO A 590 -3.01 5.94 40.10
CA PRO A 590 -2.02 5.03 40.70
C PRO A 590 -0.79 5.77 41.24
N THR A 591 -0.45 6.91 40.65
CA THR A 591 0.74 7.71 40.99
C THR A 591 0.52 8.54 42.25
N TYR A 592 -0.65 9.16 42.39
CA TYR A 592 -0.93 10.13 43.47
C TYR A 592 -1.92 9.63 44.52
N ASN A 593 -2.48 8.43 44.35
CA ASN A 593 -3.54 7.88 45.20
C ASN A 593 -4.75 8.84 45.36
N LYS A 594 -5.02 9.65 44.33
CA LYS A 594 -6.12 10.61 44.30
C LYS A 594 -7.27 10.07 43.47
N LYS A 595 -8.50 10.22 43.96
CA LYS A 595 -9.69 9.88 43.17
C LYS A 595 -9.77 10.82 41.96
N TYR A 596 -9.95 10.26 40.78
CA TYR A 596 -10.22 11.02 39.56
C TYR A 596 -11.61 10.71 39.02
N GLN A 597 -12.22 11.69 38.34
CA GLN A 597 -13.44 11.50 37.56
C GLN A 597 -13.28 12.15 36.20
N ILE A 598 -13.69 11.45 35.15
CA ILE A 598 -13.80 11.98 33.79
C ILE A 598 -15.26 12.22 33.51
N LYS A 599 -15.63 13.49 33.31
CA LYS A 599 -17.00 13.89 33.00
C LYS A 599 -17.13 14.26 31.53
N VAL A 600 -18.28 13.98 30.94
CA VAL A 600 -18.63 14.27 29.55
C VAL A 600 -19.86 15.14 29.56
N LEU A 601 -19.76 16.31 28.95
CA LEU A 601 -20.92 17.11 28.57
C LEU A 601 -20.99 17.15 27.05
N ALA A 602 -22.00 16.52 26.46
CA ALA A 602 -22.23 16.56 25.02
C ALA A 602 -23.41 17.49 24.71
N LYS A 603 -23.18 18.57 23.94
CA LYS A 603 -24.29 19.42 23.46
C LYS A 603 -25.25 18.65 22.54
N ASN A 604 -24.75 17.64 21.82
CA ASN A 604 -25.52 16.81 20.90
C ASN A 604 -25.33 15.32 21.20
N TRP A 605 -26.03 14.83 22.23
CA TRP A 605 -26.01 13.42 22.62
C TRP A 605 -26.39 12.46 21.48
N GLN A 606 -27.32 12.85 20.61
CA GLN A 606 -27.72 12.02 19.47
C GLN A 606 -26.53 11.73 18.55
N PHE A 607 -25.68 12.73 18.31
CA PHE A 607 -24.48 12.57 17.50
C PHE A 607 -23.44 11.65 18.13
N LEU A 608 -23.19 11.82 19.43
CA LEU A 608 -22.27 10.93 20.15
C LEU A 608 -22.75 9.47 20.08
N LEU A 609 -24.03 9.24 20.42
CA LEU A 609 -24.61 7.89 20.45
C LEU A 609 -24.67 7.23 19.07
N TRP A 610 -24.90 8.04 18.04
CA TRP A 610 -24.81 7.61 16.66
C TRP A 610 -23.40 7.13 16.32
N LYS A 611 -22.39 7.94 16.62
CA LYS A 611 -20.99 7.66 16.24
C LYS A 611 -20.38 6.51 17.03
N CYS A 612 -20.87 6.19 18.24
CA CYS A 612 -20.44 5.01 19.01
C CYS A 612 -21.34 3.77 18.83
N GLY A 613 -22.35 3.84 17.96
CA GLY A 613 -23.24 2.70 17.67
C GLY A 613 -24.20 2.30 18.79
N ARG A 614 -24.45 3.17 19.78
CA ARG A 614 -25.46 2.95 20.84
C ARG A 614 -26.85 3.33 20.34
N PHE A 615 -27.32 2.64 19.30
CA PHE A 615 -28.55 2.99 18.58
C PHE A 615 -29.81 2.93 19.45
N ASP A 616 -29.86 2.00 20.40
CA ASP A 616 -31.07 1.80 21.20
C ASP A 616 -31.41 3.03 22.05
N ILE A 617 -30.38 3.64 22.65
CA ILE A 617 -30.49 4.90 23.39
C ILE A 617 -30.69 6.08 22.44
N PHE A 618 -29.91 6.14 21.35
CA PHE A 618 -30.02 7.18 20.33
C PHE A 618 -31.49 7.38 19.92
N PHE A 619 -32.20 6.29 19.65
CA PHE A 619 -33.61 6.33 19.26
C PHE A 619 -34.56 6.72 20.39
N ARG A 620 -34.24 6.42 21.65
CA ARG A 620 -35.06 6.84 22.80
C ARG A 620 -35.00 8.35 23.03
N ILE A 621 -33.86 8.98 22.75
CA ILE A 621 -33.66 10.42 22.93
C ILE A 621 -33.82 11.23 21.63
N PHE A 622 -34.18 10.55 20.55
CA PHE A 622 -34.16 11.10 19.21
C PHE A 622 -35.15 12.26 19.05
N LYS A 623 -34.68 13.41 18.53
CA LYS A 623 -35.47 14.63 18.32
C LYS A 623 -35.45 15.01 16.83
N PRO A 624 -36.62 15.12 16.18
CA PRO A 624 -36.68 15.43 14.74
C PRO A 624 -36.00 16.73 14.31
N VAL A 625 -35.93 17.75 15.16
CA VAL A 625 -35.37 19.04 14.78
C VAL A 625 -33.87 18.94 14.40
N LEU A 626 -33.15 17.95 14.92
CA LEU A 626 -31.73 17.73 14.61
C LEU A 626 -31.50 16.97 13.28
N TYR A 627 -32.56 16.63 12.53
CA TYR A 627 -32.48 15.87 11.27
C TYR A 627 -31.73 16.59 10.14
N THR A 628 -31.80 17.92 10.04
CA THR A 628 -31.16 18.63 8.92
C THR A 628 -29.65 18.56 9.03
N ASP A 629 -29.12 18.81 10.21
CA ASP A 629 -27.68 19.00 10.40
C ASP A 629 -26.92 17.67 10.39
N PHE A 630 -27.59 16.59 10.78
CA PHE A 630 -27.02 15.25 10.85
C PHE A 630 -26.81 14.57 9.50
N PHE A 631 -27.63 14.93 8.51
CA PHE A 631 -27.83 14.13 7.30
C PHE A 631 -27.63 14.91 6.00
N ILE A 632 -27.40 16.23 6.07
CA ILE A 632 -27.13 17.06 4.88
C ILE A 632 -25.70 16.85 4.37
N ASP A 633 -24.73 16.55 5.24
CA ASP A 633 -23.30 16.57 4.87
C ASP A 633 -22.69 15.17 4.65
N ASP A 634 -23.42 14.10 4.98
CA ASP A 634 -22.85 12.76 5.01
C ASP A 634 -23.29 11.91 3.81
N ASP A 635 -22.45 11.84 2.78
CA ASP A 635 -22.50 10.79 1.75
C ASP A 635 -22.54 9.38 2.39
N ASN A 636 -22.26 9.21 3.69
CA ASN A 636 -22.35 7.94 4.39
C ASN A 636 -23.77 7.48 4.81
N VAL A 637 -24.85 8.05 4.25
CA VAL A 637 -26.22 7.48 4.36
C VAL A 637 -26.26 5.97 4.11
N THR A 638 -25.34 5.50 3.30
CA THR A 638 -25.29 4.13 2.83
C THR A 638 -24.57 3.17 3.76
N ARG A 639 -24.06 3.69 4.87
CA ARG A 639 -23.39 2.93 5.93
C ARG A 639 -24.25 2.81 7.18
N TYR A 640 -25.52 3.19 7.10
CA TYR A 640 -26.45 3.00 8.21
C TYR A 640 -26.60 1.52 8.54
N PRO A 641 -26.39 1.14 9.81
CA PRO A 641 -26.71 -0.21 10.24
C PRO A 641 -28.18 -0.49 9.98
N LEU A 642 -28.50 -1.71 9.53
CA LEU A 642 -29.88 -2.15 9.29
C LEU A 642 -30.78 -1.90 10.50
N ARG A 643 -30.23 -1.95 11.72
CA ARG A 643 -30.93 -1.60 12.96
C ARG A 643 -31.48 -0.17 12.99
N LEU A 644 -30.77 0.79 12.39
CA LEU A 644 -31.26 2.17 12.26
C LEU A 644 -32.47 2.23 11.33
N GLN A 645 -32.37 1.55 10.19
CA GLN A 645 -33.45 1.50 9.21
C GLN A 645 -34.69 0.82 9.81
N ASP A 646 -34.48 -0.27 10.55
CA ASP A 646 -35.52 -1.00 11.25
C ASP A 646 -36.26 -0.12 12.26
N ARG A 647 -35.54 0.51 13.18
CA ARG A 647 -36.12 1.42 14.17
C ARG A 647 -36.82 2.61 13.53
N PHE A 648 -36.27 3.17 12.45
CA PHE A 648 -36.90 4.27 11.73
C PHE A 648 -38.24 3.83 11.12
N LEU A 649 -38.27 2.67 10.47
CA LEU A 649 -39.48 2.11 9.87
C LEU A 649 -40.54 1.77 10.94
N PHE A 650 -40.15 1.39 12.15
CA PHE A 650 -41.10 1.17 13.25
C PHE A 650 -41.56 2.45 13.95
N SER A 651 -40.85 3.55 13.80
CA SER A 651 -41.18 4.79 14.51
C SER A 651 -42.33 5.56 13.84
N LYS A 652 -43.03 6.37 14.64
CA LYS A 652 -43.94 7.43 14.16
C LYS A 652 -43.20 8.50 13.34
N TYR A 653 -41.86 8.56 13.42
CA TYR A 653 -41.05 9.54 12.70
C TYR A 653 -40.96 9.31 11.18
N THR A 654 -41.59 8.25 10.64
CA THR A 654 -41.81 8.16 9.19
C THR A 654 -42.59 9.35 8.63
N GLU A 655 -43.31 10.09 9.48
CA GLU A 655 -44.01 11.35 9.16
C GLU A 655 -43.10 12.44 8.56
N ASN A 656 -41.78 12.39 8.77
CA ASN A 656 -40.85 13.32 8.11
C ASN A 656 -40.54 12.89 6.66
N LYS A 657 -41.46 13.24 5.75
CA LYS A 657 -41.38 12.95 4.30
C LYS A 657 -40.05 13.36 3.66
N ARG A 658 -39.50 14.52 4.04
CA ARG A 658 -38.23 15.05 3.48
C ARG A 658 -37.04 14.15 3.81
N PHE A 659 -36.96 13.65 5.03
CA PHE A 659 -35.88 12.77 5.46
C PHE A 659 -35.96 11.38 4.83
N LEU A 660 -37.15 10.76 4.88
CA LEU A 660 -37.37 9.45 4.26
C LEU A 660 -37.09 9.50 2.75
N SER A 661 -37.54 10.56 2.07
CA SER A 661 -37.22 10.81 0.66
C SER A 661 -35.72 10.85 0.41
N ARG A 662 -34.96 11.58 1.24
CA ARG A 662 -33.49 11.64 1.12
C ARG A 662 -32.82 10.29 1.34
N ILE A 663 -33.19 9.53 2.37
CA ILE A 663 -32.63 8.18 2.61
C ILE A 663 -32.88 7.29 1.40
N ILE A 664 -34.13 7.24 0.95
CA ILE A 664 -34.52 6.36 -0.15
C ILE A 664 -33.80 6.77 -1.44
N THR A 665 -33.72 8.07 -1.72
CA THR A 665 -33.01 8.61 -2.89
C THR A 665 -31.51 8.24 -2.85
N GLN A 666 -30.84 8.46 -1.73
CA GLN A 666 -29.42 8.12 -1.59
C GLN A 666 -29.16 6.61 -1.61
N SER A 667 -30.08 5.83 -1.02
CA SER A 667 -30.02 4.36 -1.07
C SER A 667 -30.21 3.85 -2.49
N ALA A 668 -31.08 4.47 -3.28
CA ALA A 668 -31.26 4.18 -4.70
C ALA A 668 -30.04 4.53 -5.53
N LYS A 669 -29.45 5.70 -5.28
CA LYS A 669 -28.22 6.15 -5.94
C LYS A 669 -27.08 5.15 -5.76
N LYS A 670 -26.97 4.54 -4.57
CA LYS A 670 -25.89 3.58 -4.26
C LYS A 670 -26.27 2.10 -4.31
N GLY A 671 -27.49 1.78 -4.76
CA GLY A 671 -27.91 0.38 -4.95
C GLY A 671 -28.11 -0.42 -3.66
N ILE A 672 -28.48 0.20 -2.54
CA ILE A 672 -28.64 -0.51 -1.26
C ILE A 672 -30.00 -1.20 -1.18
N ILE A 673 -30.09 -2.38 -1.79
CA ILE A 673 -31.34 -3.16 -1.85
C ILE A 673 -31.91 -3.52 -0.47
N SER A 674 -31.07 -3.66 0.56
CA SER A 674 -31.53 -4.03 1.91
C SER A 674 -32.45 -2.98 2.54
N VAL A 675 -32.26 -1.70 2.25
CA VAL A 675 -33.15 -0.60 2.68
C VAL A 675 -34.55 -0.82 2.12
N PHE A 676 -34.63 -1.12 0.82
CA PHE A 676 -35.89 -1.29 0.12
C PHE A 676 -36.61 -2.58 0.50
N LYS A 677 -35.86 -3.67 0.72
CA LYS A 677 -36.39 -4.91 1.29
C LYS A 677 -36.98 -4.66 2.69
N ALA A 678 -36.29 -3.90 3.54
CA ALA A 678 -36.79 -3.55 4.87
C ALA A 678 -38.07 -2.71 4.79
N ILE A 679 -38.11 -1.70 3.90
CA ILE A 679 -39.33 -0.90 3.64
C ILE A 679 -40.47 -1.81 3.17
N PHE A 680 -40.23 -2.66 2.18
CA PHE A 680 -41.24 -3.56 1.63
C PHE A 680 -41.83 -4.48 2.69
N ILE A 681 -40.99 -5.05 3.56
CA ILE A 681 -41.43 -5.96 4.63
C ILE A 681 -42.20 -5.20 5.72
N LYS A 682 -41.69 -4.04 6.18
CA LYS A 682 -42.15 -3.40 7.41
C LYS A 682 -43.19 -2.30 7.18
N LYS A 683 -43.08 -1.57 6.07
CA LYS A 683 -44.00 -0.50 5.67
C LYS A 683 -44.22 -0.53 4.14
N PRO A 684 -44.85 -1.60 3.61
CA PRO A 684 -45.05 -1.78 2.17
C PRO A 684 -45.80 -0.62 1.51
N LEU A 685 -46.65 0.08 2.27
CA LEU A 685 -47.39 1.26 1.78
C LEU A 685 -46.47 2.39 1.28
N LEU A 686 -45.22 2.48 1.76
CA LEU A 686 -44.24 3.45 1.27
C LEU A 686 -43.78 3.19 -0.17
N LEU A 687 -43.97 1.97 -0.68
CA LEU A 687 -43.65 1.58 -2.05
C LEU A 687 -44.92 1.38 -2.89
N LYS A 688 -46.09 1.79 -2.39
CA LYS A 688 -47.34 1.74 -3.15
C LYS A 688 -47.73 3.14 -3.61
N ILE A 689 -48.08 3.24 -4.88
CA ILE A 689 -48.80 4.38 -5.43
C ILE A 689 -50.21 4.31 -4.85
N GLY A 690 -50.53 5.26 -3.96
CA GLY A 690 -51.86 5.32 -3.35
C GLY A 690 -52.94 5.71 -4.37
N ALA A 691 -54.16 5.26 -4.12
CA ALA A 691 -55.33 5.70 -4.87
C ALA A 691 -55.63 7.17 -4.52
N LYS A 692 -55.91 8.01 -5.53
CA LYS A 692 -56.13 9.46 -5.43
C LYS A 692 -57.18 9.91 -4.38
N ASN A 693 -57.96 9.00 -3.81
CA ASN A 693 -59.11 9.29 -2.97
C ASN A 693 -58.95 8.85 -1.50
N ASN A 694 -57.75 8.42 -1.05
CA ASN A 694 -57.54 8.05 0.34
C ASN A 694 -56.66 9.10 1.06
N PRO A 695 -57.23 10.01 1.87
CA PRO A 695 -56.52 11.14 2.50
C PRO A 695 -55.50 10.72 3.58
N THR A 696 -55.38 9.44 3.92
CA THR A 696 -54.23 8.88 4.66
C THR A 696 -53.02 8.68 3.74
N ASP A 697 -52.66 9.75 3.04
CA ASP A 697 -51.82 9.89 1.84
C ASP A 697 -50.59 8.94 1.79
N PRO A 698 -50.34 8.22 0.67
CA PRO A 698 -49.05 7.58 0.43
C PRO A 698 -47.91 8.61 0.57
N TYR A 699 -46.95 8.30 1.42
CA TYR A 699 -45.76 9.15 1.66
C TYR A 699 -45.04 9.58 0.38
N PHE A 700 -45.10 8.76 -0.67
CA PHE A 700 -44.55 9.04 -1.98
C PHE A 700 -45.65 9.01 -3.04
N ASN A 701 -45.71 10.05 -3.86
CA ASN A 701 -46.57 10.03 -5.03
C ASN A 701 -45.92 9.18 -6.15
N SER A 702 -46.65 8.95 -7.24
CA SER A 702 -46.14 8.18 -8.38
C SER A 702 -44.84 8.75 -8.94
N GLU A 703 -44.72 10.08 -9.02
CA GLU A 703 -43.53 10.75 -9.55
C GLU A 703 -42.30 10.60 -8.64
N ASP A 704 -42.48 10.61 -7.32
CA ASP A 704 -41.41 10.36 -6.37
C ASP A 704 -40.85 8.93 -6.54
N LEU A 705 -41.73 7.93 -6.66
CA LEU A 705 -41.34 6.54 -6.84
C LEU A 705 -40.68 6.31 -8.21
N LYS A 706 -41.19 6.91 -9.29
CA LYS A 706 -40.55 6.90 -10.61
C LYS A 706 -39.16 7.51 -10.55
N LYS A 707 -38.99 8.64 -9.85
CA LYS A 707 -37.69 9.29 -9.66
C LYS A 707 -36.70 8.38 -8.96
N ILE A 708 -37.13 7.65 -7.93
CA ILE A 708 -36.28 6.68 -7.21
C ILE A 708 -35.81 5.56 -8.14
N VAL A 709 -36.70 4.99 -8.95
CA VAL A 709 -36.36 3.96 -9.95
C VAL A 709 -35.43 4.52 -11.03
N LYS A 710 -35.71 5.72 -11.52
CA LYS A 710 -34.85 6.39 -12.51
C LYS A 710 -33.43 6.59 -11.95
N ILE A 711 -33.30 7.02 -10.70
CA ILE A 711 -32.00 7.16 -10.03
C ILE A 711 -31.28 5.81 -9.92
N SER A 712 -31.97 4.70 -9.62
CA SER A 712 -31.33 3.39 -9.60
C SER A 712 -30.86 2.94 -10.98
N ILE A 713 -31.64 3.23 -12.05
CA ILE A 713 -31.26 2.98 -13.45
C ILE A 713 -30.04 3.81 -13.85
N GLU A 714 -30.07 5.13 -13.63
CA GLU A 714 -29.00 6.07 -13.99
C GLU A 714 -27.67 5.71 -13.32
N ASN A 715 -27.71 5.16 -12.10
CA ASN A 715 -26.53 4.71 -11.36
C ASN A 715 -26.19 3.23 -11.60
N CYS A 716 -26.81 2.58 -12.59
CA CYS A 716 -26.55 1.20 -12.99
C CYS A 716 -26.75 0.15 -11.88
N ASN A 717 -27.70 0.36 -10.97
CA ASN A 717 -28.00 -0.55 -9.86
C ASN A 717 -29.05 -1.60 -10.26
N GLU A 718 -28.70 -2.52 -11.16
CA GLU A 718 -29.61 -3.49 -11.81
C GLU A 718 -30.44 -4.32 -10.80
N GLU A 719 -29.83 -4.87 -9.75
CA GLU A 719 -30.55 -5.67 -8.73
C GLU A 719 -31.64 -4.86 -8.02
N LEU A 720 -31.33 -3.61 -7.67
CA LEU A 720 -32.28 -2.72 -7.03
C LEU A 720 -33.38 -2.27 -8.00
N THR A 721 -33.02 -1.90 -9.24
CA THR A 721 -33.99 -1.51 -10.27
C THR A 721 -35.03 -2.61 -10.47
N HIS A 722 -34.60 -3.86 -10.66
CA HIS A 722 -35.51 -4.99 -10.80
C HIS A 722 -36.39 -5.18 -9.56
N PHE A 723 -35.81 -5.08 -8.37
CA PHE A 723 -36.57 -5.15 -7.12
C PHE A 723 -37.66 -4.08 -7.07
N LEU A 724 -37.35 -2.83 -7.41
CA LEU A 724 -38.31 -1.73 -7.36
C LEU A 724 -39.42 -1.89 -8.42
N LEU A 725 -39.06 -2.24 -9.66
CA LEU A 725 -40.02 -2.45 -10.74
C LEU A 725 -41.01 -3.60 -10.43
N GLN A 726 -40.55 -4.62 -9.71
CA GLN A 726 -41.39 -5.76 -9.33
C GLN A 726 -42.35 -5.44 -8.17
N HIS A 727 -41.93 -4.60 -7.22
CA HIS A 727 -42.64 -4.42 -5.95
C HIS A 727 -43.42 -3.10 -5.84
N ILE A 728 -43.20 -2.15 -6.75
CA ILE A 728 -44.02 -0.94 -6.87
C ILE A 728 -45.13 -1.18 -7.91
N ASN A 729 -46.38 -0.84 -7.55
CA ASN A 729 -47.56 -1.03 -8.39
C ASN A 729 -47.69 0.05 -9.49
N PHE A 730 -46.68 0.19 -10.33
CA PHE A 730 -46.72 1.08 -11.50
C PHE A 730 -47.85 0.70 -12.45
N SER A 731 -48.44 1.71 -13.10
CA SER A 731 -49.34 1.45 -14.23
C SER A 731 -48.55 0.79 -15.37
N LYS A 732 -49.23 0.05 -16.26
CA LYS A 732 -48.57 -0.57 -17.43
C LYS A 732 -47.78 0.47 -18.24
N LYS A 733 -48.36 1.65 -18.46
CA LYS A 733 -47.73 2.78 -19.15
C LYS A 733 -46.45 3.25 -18.44
N ASP A 734 -46.49 3.41 -17.12
CA ASP A 734 -45.32 3.85 -16.35
C ASP A 734 -44.21 2.78 -16.34
N LEU A 735 -44.60 1.50 -16.24
CA LEU A 735 -43.67 0.38 -16.27
C LEU A 735 -42.96 0.27 -17.62
N ASP A 736 -43.71 0.38 -18.72
CA ASP A 736 -43.16 0.35 -20.08
C ASP A 736 -42.19 1.53 -20.27
N SER A 737 -42.56 2.73 -19.84
CA SER A 737 -41.68 3.91 -19.89
C SER A 737 -40.38 3.74 -19.09
N LEU A 738 -40.43 3.15 -17.90
CA LEU A 738 -39.23 2.91 -17.08
C LEU A 738 -38.32 1.82 -17.69
N LYS A 739 -38.91 0.78 -18.30
CA LYS A 739 -38.17 -0.26 -19.02
C LYS A 739 -37.49 0.28 -20.27
N ASP A 740 -38.12 1.21 -20.98
CA ASP A 740 -37.50 1.88 -22.11
C ASP A 740 -36.29 2.71 -21.67
N ILE A 741 -36.40 3.43 -20.54
CA ILE A 741 -35.26 4.16 -19.94
C ILE A 741 -34.14 3.18 -19.54
N GLU A 742 -34.47 2.05 -18.90
CA GLU A 742 -33.50 1.01 -18.55
C GLU A 742 -32.79 0.45 -19.78
N LYS A 743 -33.53 0.16 -20.85
CA LYS A 743 -32.99 -0.30 -22.13
C LYS A 743 -32.04 0.72 -22.75
N ILE A 744 -32.44 2.00 -22.81
CA ILE A 744 -31.60 3.09 -23.32
C ILE A 744 -30.31 3.21 -22.49
N PHE A 745 -30.40 3.15 -21.16
CA PHE A 745 -29.21 3.22 -20.31
C PHE A 745 -28.31 2.00 -20.46
N LEU A 746 -28.86 0.80 -20.66
CA LEU A 746 -28.08 -0.39 -20.97
C LEU A 746 -27.38 -0.28 -22.34
N GLU A 747 -28.08 0.25 -23.35
CA GLU A 747 -27.51 0.53 -24.68
C GLU A 747 -26.41 1.60 -24.61
N LEU A 748 -26.62 2.68 -23.84
CA LEU A 748 -25.64 3.73 -23.57
C LEU A 748 -24.44 3.22 -22.77
N LYS A 749 -24.64 2.38 -21.76
CA LYS A 749 -23.54 1.72 -21.03
C LYS A 749 -22.74 0.82 -21.97
N ASN A 750 -23.43 0.10 -22.86
CA ASN A 750 -22.80 -0.75 -23.87
C ASN A 750 -22.07 0.06 -24.96
N SER A 751 -22.54 1.27 -25.29
CA SER A 751 -21.91 2.17 -26.26
C SER A 751 -20.79 3.02 -25.64
N LEU A 752 -20.95 3.55 -24.43
CA LEU A 752 -19.90 4.22 -23.66
C LEU A 752 -18.81 3.24 -23.24
N GLY A 753 -19.13 1.97 -22.98
CA GLY A 753 -18.12 0.91 -22.89
C GLY A 753 -17.35 0.67 -24.21
N LYS A 754 -17.80 1.24 -25.34
CA LYS A 754 -17.06 1.31 -26.61
C LYS A 754 -16.30 2.64 -26.78
N TYR A 755 -16.77 3.76 -26.25
CA TYR A 755 -16.15 5.10 -26.43
C TYR A 755 -15.29 5.61 -25.25
N GLY A 756 -15.45 5.09 -24.04
CA GLY A 756 -14.69 5.47 -22.84
C GLY A 756 -13.20 5.09 -22.86
N ASN A 757 -12.68 4.70 -24.03
CA ASN A 757 -11.25 4.48 -24.28
C ASN A 757 -10.55 5.70 -24.90
N ASN A 758 -11.27 6.77 -25.26
CA ASN A 758 -10.65 7.97 -25.87
C ASN A 758 -10.69 9.24 -24.99
N ILE A 759 -11.28 9.21 -23.79
CA ILE A 759 -11.20 10.32 -22.82
C ILE A 759 -11.03 9.74 -21.41
N ASN A 760 -9.77 9.57 -21.01
CA ASN A 760 -9.24 9.65 -19.64
C ASN A 760 -7.72 9.58 -19.68
#